data_AF-A0A7W5NHB8-F1
#
_entry.id   AF-A0A7W5NHB8-F1
#
_cell.length_a   1.000
_cell.length_b   1.000
_cell.length_c   1.000
_cell.angle_alpha   90.00
_cell.angle_beta   90.00
_cell.angle_gamma   90.00
#
_symmetry.space_group_name_H-M   'P 1'
#
loop_
_entity.id
_entity.type
_entity.pdbx_description
1 polymer ?
#
loop_
_entity_poly.entity_id
_entity_poly.type
_entity_poly.pdbx_seq_one_letter_code
_entity_poly.pdbx_strand_id
1 'polypeptide(L)'
;MTAQTEGSTVRLHHDDAGNVIAEEQQFSADSGLDYLTVTRHTFDALGNRTATVLPNTRTIDWLRYGSGHVHGVLLDGAPLVDFERDQLHRETGRTHAAFSQTREYDPMGRLTRFVAKPANAASPHDRIAEWRLSYSAAGHLTRIEDHSRGATDYTYDPVGRLLKSVTPDLTEVFAFDRAGNPVDPGKVAPRPVVETPAELAERRAREAAEDEAWMRANPDGLLPLRYNARGNEDRRKLEAWEKSLPRCVGDVLRELNRTRYDYDACGNLASRVEPDGTTWLYRYDAANRLTQASRYAKPPKAEELPRMEPTDSGGVRFIEASVRPQLEVSFGYDAFGRRTKKNVTRANGEIDRTFFTWDGDVLLMEERFHLPVKREPIYRGPEYRRSKIVREDPEDAYSLPVAQRMHTLDTHHEWRAASLYLHEPGTFVPLARLDERLVEPAFLATGTDGGFVQVPAKTRHATLFYQNDHLGTPQELVDASGKVVWLARYKAWGGKRNAPYGKIDPAEAENPIRFQGQYLDEETGLHYNRHRYYDPGTGRFISKDPIGLLGGINAYQYAPNPVQWIDPLGLSGIDVYRAMKTGGDGLPVAEPTARGLGARPGVDIPVDSSGMVHPDTGGISVAPESASNLPPHRRPSNLGGTGKDCACRLNTANLPKNLKYVQDSATHGTIQPSTSMSLSDYQSALGSTREKWVKQ
;
A
#
# COMPACT_ATOMS: atom_id res chain seq x y z
N MET A 1 19.33 6.04 16.68
CA MET A 1 17.99 5.88 17.33
C MET A 1 17.73 4.41 17.60
N THR A 2 17.17 4.04 18.74
CA THR A 2 16.80 2.65 19.07
C THR A 2 15.34 2.58 19.48
N ALA A 3 14.61 1.62 18.93
CA ALA A 3 13.21 1.34 19.25
C ALA A 3 13.06 -0.14 19.59
N GLN A 4 12.34 -0.46 20.68
CA GLN A 4 12.25 -1.83 21.21
C GLN A 4 10.82 -2.18 21.61
N THR A 5 10.48 -3.46 21.42
CA THR A 5 9.31 -4.14 21.99
C THR A 5 9.80 -5.36 22.78
N GLU A 6 8.88 -6.10 23.41
CA GLU A 6 9.21 -7.31 24.18
C GLU A 6 9.95 -8.38 23.34
N GLY A 7 9.75 -8.41 22.02
CA GLY A 7 10.34 -9.43 21.14
C GLY A 7 11.12 -8.89 19.94
N SER A 8 11.37 -7.58 19.86
CA SER A 8 12.05 -6.95 18.71
C SER A 8 12.85 -5.72 19.12
N THR A 9 14.00 -5.52 18.51
CA THR A 9 14.81 -4.30 18.60
C THR A 9 15.15 -3.82 17.19
N VAL A 10 14.94 -2.52 16.94
CA VAL A 10 15.38 -1.86 15.71
C VAL A 10 16.35 -0.74 16.09
N ARG A 11 17.52 -0.70 15.47
CA ARG A 11 18.48 0.41 15.59
C ARG A 11 18.68 1.07 14.24
N LEU A 12 18.54 2.39 14.21
CA LEU A 12 18.79 3.23 13.05
C LEU A 12 20.07 4.04 13.33
N HIS A 13 21.09 3.82 12.52
CA HIS A 13 22.37 4.54 12.56
C HIS A 13 22.31 5.69 11.57
N HIS A 14 22.80 6.85 12.00
CA HIS A 14 22.73 8.07 11.20
C HIS A 14 24.13 8.64 11.00
N ASP A 15 24.37 9.28 9.85
CA ASP A 15 25.53 10.15 9.67
C ASP A 15 25.27 11.55 10.29
N ASP A 16 26.28 12.41 10.23
CA ASP A 16 26.21 13.80 10.72
C ASP A 16 25.17 14.66 9.97
N ALA A 17 24.77 14.25 8.76
CA ALA A 17 23.75 14.91 7.96
C ALA A 17 22.32 14.40 8.29
N GLY A 18 22.20 13.41 9.17
CA GLY A 18 20.92 12.81 9.57
C GLY A 18 20.39 11.76 8.59
N ASN A 19 21.19 11.31 7.62
CA ASN A 19 20.82 10.20 6.74
C ASN A 19 20.91 8.87 7.50
N VAL A 20 19.96 7.97 7.31
CA VAL A 20 20.01 6.62 7.90
C VAL A 20 21.00 5.75 7.12
N ILE A 21 22.22 5.60 7.65
CA ILE A 21 23.32 4.84 7.03
C ILE A 21 23.28 3.34 7.33
N ALA A 22 22.55 2.93 8.37
CA ALA A 22 22.28 1.52 8.61
C ALA A 22 20.98 1.30 9.39
N GLU A 23 20.33 0.18 9.12
CA GLU A 23 19.19 -0.31 9.89
C GLU A 23 19.49 -1.74 10.38
N GLU A 24 19.60 -1.88 11.70
CA GLU A 24 19.74 -3.16 12.40
C GLU A 24 18.36 -3.60 12.91
N GLN A 25 17.95 -4.82 12.56
CA GLN A 25 16.69 -5.42 12.97
C GLN A 25 16.93 -6.75 13.65
N GLN A 26 16.65 -6.81 14.95
CA GLN A 26 16.77 -8.01 15.78
C GLN A 26 15.39 -8.47 16.25
N PHE A 27 15.07 -9.74 16.06
CA PHE A 27 13.83 -10.36 16.51
C PHE A 27 14.16 -11.59 17.34
N SER A 28 13.57 -11.70 18.53
CA SER A 28 13.70 -12.92 19.34
C SER A 28 12.62 -13.92 18.93
N ALA A 29 13.05 -15.08 18.45
CA ALA A 29 12.19 -16.23 18.22
C ALA A 29 12.00 -17.02 19.53
N ASP A 30 10.81 -17.60 19.68
CA ASP A 30 10.40 -18.42 20.83
C ASP A 30 11.53 -19.41 21.18
N SER A 31 12.08 -19.33 22.41
CA SER A 31 13.26 -20.05 22.96
C SER A 31 14.62 -19.30 23.04
N GLY A 32 14.66 -17.98 22.84
CA GLY A 32 15.90 -17.19 23.01
C GLY A 32 16.83 -17.28 21.79
N LEU A 33 16.25 -17.59 20.63
CA LEU A 33 16.91 -17.65 19.34
C LEU A 33 16.76 -16.28 18.67
N ASP A 34 17.84 -15.57 18.43
CA ASP A 34 17.80 -14.27 17.75
C ASP A 34 17.89 -14.44 16.23
N TYR A 35 17.06 -13.70 15.51
CA TYR A 35 17.16 -13.41 14.09
C TYR A 35 17.62 -11.96 13.95
N LEU A 36 18.73 -11.74 13.25
CA LEU A 36 19.35 -10.43 13.07
C LEU A 36 19.59 -10.17 11.59
N THR A 37 19.19 -8.98 11.14
CA THR A 37 19.53 -8.45 9.83
C THR A 37 20.06 -7.04 9.93
N VAL A 38 21.02 -6.73 9.07
CA VAL A 38 21.61 -5.39 8.94
C VAL A 38 21.57 -5.00 7.47
N THR A 39 21.03 -3.81 7.20
CA THR A 39 21.15 -3.13 5.90
C THR A 39 22.03 -1.90 6.07
N ARG A 40 22.85 -1.61 5.06
CA ARG A 40 23.69 -0.40 5.05
C ARG A 40 23.41 0.42 3.81
N HIS A 41 23.49 1.73 3.95
CA HIS A 41 23.20 2.70 2.91
C HIS A 41 24.35 3.67 2.77
N THR A 42 24.67 4.03 1.53
CA THR A 42 25.57 5.14 1.21
C THR A 42 24.78 6.25 0.55
N PHE A 43 25.21 7.49 0.78
CA PHE A 43 24.54 8.69 0.28
C PHE A 43 25.53 9.60 -0.43
N ASP A 44 25.05 10.35 -1.42
CA ASP A 44 25.79 11.46 -2.01
C ASP A 44 25.71 12.72 -1.14
N ALA A 45 26.44 13.77 -1.53
CA ALA A 45 26.45 15.06 -0.82
C ALA A 45 25.10 15.80 -0.82
N LEU A 46 24.12 15.36 -1.63
CA LEU A 46 22.77 15.90 -1.67
C LEU A 46 21.79 15.08 -0.81
N GLY A 47 22.26 14.04 -0.12
CA GLY A 47 21.42 13.15 0.67
C GLY A 47 20.66 12.10 -0.15
N ASN A 48 20.99 11.92 -1.43
CA ASN A 48 20.41 10.83 -2.22
C ASN A 48 21.11 9.51 -1.92
N ARG A 49 20.35 8.46 -1.68
CA ARG A 49 20.89 7.11 -1.53
C ARG A 49 21.54 6.63 -2.84
N THR A 50 22.82 6.29 -2.79
CA THR A 50 23.67 5.85 -3.91
C THR A 50 23.92 4.36 -3.92
N ALA A 51 24.00 3.70 -2.77
CA ALA A 51 24.10 2.24 -2.71
C ALA A 51 23.50 1.67 -1.44
N THR A 52 23.08 0.41 -1.49
CA THR A 52 22.66 -0.39 -0.33
C THR A 52 23.39 -1.72 -0.35
N VAL A 53 23.98 -2.07 0.79
CA VAL A 53 24.43 -3.44 1.07
C VAL A 53 23.29 -4.17 1.77
N LEU A 54 22.84 -5.25 1.13
CA LEU A 54 21.69 -6.06 1.55
C LEU A 54 22.09 -7.05 2.65
N PRO A 55 21.12 -7.61 3.42
CA PRO A 55 21.42 -8.54 4.51
C PRO A 55 22.16 -9.81 4.05
N ASN A 56 22.02 -10.18 2.78
CA ASN A 56 22.71 -11.31 2.15
C ASN A 56 24.01 -10.90 1.43
N THR A 57 24.63 -9.79 1.84
CA THR A 57 25.88 -9.19 1.32
C THR A 57 25.88 -8.72 -0.13
N ARG A 58 24.78 -8.89 -0.88
CA ARG A 58 24.64 -8.34 -2.23
C ARG A 58 24.55 -6.82 -2.20
N THR A 59 24.95 -6.15 -3.29
CA THR A 59 24.90 -4.69 -3.39
C THR A 59 23.91 -4.22 -4.45
N ILE A 60 23.19 -3.16 -4.12
CA ILE A 60 22.35 -2.42 -5.07
C ILE A 60 22.93 -1.02 -5.18
N ASP A 61 23.25 -0.59 -6.40
CA ASP A 61 23.75 0.76 -6.66
C ASP A 61 22.73 1.54 -7.49
N TRP A 62 22.46 2.79 -7.10
CA TRP A 62 21.58 3.70 -7.82
C TRP A 62 22.39 4.76 -8.55
N LEU A 63 22.38 4.68 -9.88
CA LEU A 63 22.99 5.68 -10.74
C LEU A 63 22.02 6.83 -10.93
N ARG A 64 22.41 8.03 -10.49
CA ARG A 64 21.56 9.23 -10.52
C ARG A 64 22.19 10.34 -11.37
N TYR A 65 21.33 11.22 -11.89
CA TYR A 65 21.74 12.47 -12.54
C TYR A 65 20.93 13.66 -12.04
N GLY A 66 21.47 14.87 -12.24
CA GLY A 66 20.82 16.11 -11.84
C GLY A 66 20.54 16.16 -10.34
N SER A 67 19.31 16.52 -9.96
CA SER A 67 18.84 16.64 -8.58
C SER A 67 18.39 15.31 -7.94
N GLY A 68 18.83 14.16 -8.46
CA GLY A 68 18.56 12.85 -7.84
C GLY A 68 17.72 11.87 -8.66
N HIS A 69 17.49 12.12 -9.96
CA HIS A 69 16.73 11.20 -10.81
C HIS A 69 17.53 9.94 -11.12
N VAL A 70 16.96 8.76 -10.85
CA VAL A 70 17.63 7.46 -11.09
C VAL A 70 17.64 7.16 -12.59
N HIS A 71 18.81 7.06 -13.20
CA HIS A 71 18.99 6.64 -14.58
C HIS A 71 19.34 5.15 -14.70
N GLY A 72 19.91 4.52 -13.68
CA GLY A 72 20.25 3.11 -13.71
C GLY A 72 20.31 2.48 -12.33
N VAL A 73 20.16 1.16 -12.28
CA VAL A 73 20.30 0.33 -11.07
C VAL A 73 21.28 -0.79 -11.39
N LEU A 74 22.29 -0.96 -10.53
CA LEU A 74 23.23 -2.07 -10.61
C LEU A 74 22.95 -3.09 -9.51
N LEU A 75 23.24 -4.35 -9.79
CA LEU A 75 23.21 -5.46 -8.85
C LEU A 75 24.59 -6.11 -8.85
N ASP A 76 25.28 -6.06 -7.70
CA ASP A 76 26.66 -6.53 -7.55
C ASP A 76 27.60 -5.91 -8.59
N GLY A 77 27.39 -4.62 -8.90
CA GLY A 77 28.14 -3.86 -9.90
C GLY A 77 27.73 -4.10 -11.37
N ALA A 78 26.83 -5.05 -11.65
CA ALA A 78 26.35 -5.32 -13.01
C ALA A 78 25.02 -4.58 -13.31
N PRO A 79 24.80 -4.06 -14.53
CA PRO A 79 23.54 -3.40 -14.89
C PRO A 79 22.32 -4.32 -14.71
N LEU A 80 21.36 -3.88 -13.89
CA LEU A 80 20.09 -4.56 -13.66
C LEU A 80 18.97 -3.94 -14.49
N VAL A 81 18.84 -2.59 -14.44
CA VAL A 81 17.83 -1.81 -15.14
C VAL A 81 18.38 -0.43 -15.48
N ASP A 82 18.15 0.03 -16.71
CA ASP A 82 18.38 1.42 -17.12
C ASP A 82 17.05 2.12 -17.46
N PHE A 83 16.99 3.43 -17.23
CA PHE A 83 15.79 4.23 -17.38
C PHE A 83 16.00 5.42 -18.32
N GLU A 84 15.06 5.60 -19.24
CA GLU A 84 14.94 6.77 -20.09
C GLU A 84 13.79 7.66 -19.63
N ARG A 85 13.99 8.98 -19.66
CA ARG A 85 13.00 9.96 -19.21
C ARG A 85 12.85 11.11 -20.20
N ASP A 86 11.66 11.69 -20.22
CA ASP A 86 11.39 12.92 -20.94
C ASP A 86 11.88 14.18 -20.19
N GLN A 87 11.65 15.35 -20.78
CA GLN A 87 12.01 16.64 -20.19
C GLN A 87 11.24 16.98 -18.90
N LEU A 88 10.14 16.28 -18.61
CA LEU A 88 9.39 16.39 -17.37
C LEU A 88 9.81 15.32 -16.35
N HIS A 89 10.92 14.62 -16.60
CA HIS A 89 11.45 13.54 -15.77
C HIS A 89 10.49 12.36 -15.59
N ARG A 90 9.55 12.17 -16.53
CA ARG A 90 8.67 10.99 -16.56
C ARG A 90 9.36 9.86 -17.31
N GLU A 91 9.25 8.63 -16.80
CA GLU A 91 9.87 7.46 -17.42
C GLU A 91 9.20 7.11 -18.75
N THR A 92 9.92 7.23 -19.86
CA THR A 92 9.45 6.88 -21.20
C THR A 92 9.96 5.52 -21.65
N GLY A 93 11.08 5.06 -21.09
CA GLY A 93 11.72 3.80 -21.47
C GLY A 93 12.41 3.12 -20.29
N ARG A 94 12.46 1.80 -20.34
CA ARG A 94 13.22 0.96 -19.42
C ARG A 94 13.94 -0.13 -20.18
N THR A 95 15.22 -0.34 -19.91
CA THR A 95 16.02 -1.36 -20.58
C THR A 95 16.51 -2.37 -19.55
N HIS A 96 16.35 -3.65 -19.89
CA HIS A 96 16.86 -4.79 -19.15
C HIS A 96 17.80 -5.58 -20.09
N ALA A 97 18.51 -6.57 -19.56
CA ALA A 97 19.42 -7.40 -20.37
C ALA A 97 18.72 -8.10 -21.56
N ALA A 98 17.49 -8.60 -21.37
CA ALA A 98 16.80 -9.42 -22.37
C ALA A 98 15.52 -8.78 -22.97
N PHE A 99 15.08 -7.62 -22.47
CA PHE A 99 13.86 -6.96 -22.92
C PHE A 99 13.87 -5.47 -22.58
N SER A 100 12.97 -4.70 -23.19
CA SER A 100 12.76 -3.29 -22.90
C SER A 100 11.27 -2.97 -22.73
N GLN A 101 11.00 -1.86 -22.05
CA GLN A 101 9.67 -1.31 -21.82
C GLN A 101 9.59 0.10 -22.38
N THR A 102 8.42 0.48 -22.90
CA THR A 102 8.11 1.85 -23.34
C THR A 102 6.79 2.30 -22.76
N ARG A 103 6.73 3.56 -22.32
CA ARG A 103 5.53 4.21 -21.76
C ARG A 103 5.20 5.47 -22.55
N GLU A 104 3.92 5.64 -22.84
CA GLU A 104 3.38 6.82 -23.49
C GLU A 104 2.35 7.49 -22.58
N TYR A 105 2.35 8.82 -22.58
CA TYR A 105 1.50 9.64 -21.72
C TYR A 105 0.70 10.64 -22.55
N ASP A 106 -0.49 10.99 -22.06
CA ASP A 106 -1.23 12.13 -22.57
C ASP A 106 -0.64 13.47 -22.05
N PRO A 107 -1.10 14.63 -22.55
CA PRO A 107 -0.66 15.94 -22.07
C PRO A 107 -0.94 16.21 -20.58
N MET A 108 -1.85 15.46 -19.94
CA MET A 108 -2.14 15.53 -18.50
C MET A 108 -1.22 14.62 -17.67
N GLY A 109 -0.30 13.89 -18.31
CA GLY A 109 0.66 13.00 -17.66
C GLY A 109 0.10 11.63 -17.28
N ARG A 110 -1.07 11.25 -17.80
CA ARG A 110 -1.66 9.93 -17.55
C ARG A 110 -1.15 8.92 -18.57
N LEU A 111 -0.84 7.71 -18.12
CA LEU A 111 -0.36 6.62 -18.98
C LEU A 111 -1.45 6.25 -19.98
N THR A 112 -1.16 6.33 -21.28
CA THR A 112 -2.08 5.90 -22.36
C THR A 112 -1.67 4.57 -22.96
N ARG A 113 -0.38 4.24 -22.90
CA ARG A 113 0.13 2.99 -23.44
C ARG A 113 1.39 2.52 -22.71
N PHE A 114 1.46 1.21 -22.52
CA PHE A 114 2.64 0.50 -22.07
C PHE A 114 2.92 -0.66 -23.01
N VAL A 115 4.20 -0.91 -23.31
CA VAL A 115 4.63 -2.08 -24.07
C VAL A 115 5.93 -2.63 -23.48
N ALA A 116 6.01 -3.94 -23.29
CA ALA A 116 7.24 -4.66 -23.02
C ALA A 116 7.58 -5.58 -24.21
N LYS A 117 8.82 -5.54 -24.70
CA LYS A 117 9.28 -6.31 -25.86
C LYS A 117 10.60 -7.01 -25.59
N PRO A 118 10.80 -8.25 -26.07
CA PRO A 118 12.11 -8.90 -26.04
C PRO A 118 13.15 -8.07 -26.79
N ALA A 119 14.41 -8.12 -26.35
CA ALA A 119 15.52 -7.40 -26.98
C ALA A 119 15.77 -7.88 -28.43
N ASN A 120 15.41 -9.13 -28.72
CA ASN A 120 15.51 -9.77 -30.03
C ASN A 120 14.17 -9.79 -30.80
N ALA A 121 13.20 -8.95 -30.44
CA ALA A 121 11.91 -8.85 -31.14
C ALA A 121 12.11 -8.57 -32.63
N ALA A 122 11.71 -9.50 -33.49
CA ALA A 122 11.83 -9.40 -34.93
C ALA A 122 10.56 -8.82 -35.57
N SER A 123 9.43 -8.97 -34.88
CA SER A 123 8.12 -8.47 -35.29
C SER A 123 7.57 -7.44 -34.31
N PRO A 124 6.79 -6.44 -34.78
CA PRO A 124 5.99 -5.58 -33.91
C PRO A 124 4.95 -6.33 -33.05
N HIS A 125 4.69 -7.62 -33.34
CA HIS A 125 3.82 -8.49 -32.56
C HIS A 125 4.57 -9.29 -31.48
N ASP A 126 5.90 -9.30 -31.49
CA ASP A 126 6.71 -9.96 -30.45
C ASP A 126 6.69 -9.08 -29.19
N ARG A 127 5.71 -9.33 -28.32
CA ARG A 127 5.46 -8.55 -27.10
C ARG A 127 5.35 -9.49 -25.92
N ILE A 128 6.01 -9.10 -24.83
CA ILE A 128 5.83 -9.71 -23.52
C ILE A 128 4.49 -9.22 -22.95
N ALA A 129 4.27 -7.90 -22.97
CA ALA A 129 3.07 -7.26 -22.45
C ALA A 129 2.70 -6.03 -23.28
N GLU A 130 1.41 -5.70 -23.37
CA GLU A 130 0.92 -4.42 -23.87
C GLU A 130 -0.40 -4.05 -23.21
N TRP A 131 -0.50 -2.78 -22.79
CA TRP A 131 -1.71 -2.17 -22.26
C TRP A 131 -2.01 -0.88 -23.00
N ARG A 132 -3.27 -0.65 -23.36
CA ARG A 132 -3.78 0.66 -23.80
C ARG A 132 -4.86 1.13 -22.82
N LEU A 133 -4.73 2.37 -22.35
CA LEU A 133 -5.61 2.95 -21.34
C LEU A 133 -6.39 4.12 -21.94
N SER A 134 -7.69 4.13 -21.70
CA SER A 134 -8.61 5.19 -22.13
C SER A 134 -9.22 5.87 -20.92
N TYR A 135 -9.39 7.18 -21.00
CA TYR A 135 -9.95 7.99 -19.93
C TYR A 135 -11.14 8.82 -20.40
N SER A 136 -12.07 9.10 -19.50
CA SER A 136 -13.13 10.08 -19.73
C SER A 136 -12.59 11.51 -19.67
N ALA A 137 -13.40 12.46 -20.15
CA ALA A 137 -13.10 13.90 -20.02
C ALA A 137 -12.97 14.35 -18.56
N ALA A 138 -13.61 13.63 -17.62
CA ALA A 138 -13.55 13.92 -16.18
C ALA A 138 -12.31 13.32 -15.49
N GLY A 139 -11.43 12.62 -16.22
CA GLY A 139 -10.23 12.04 -15.62
C GLY A 139 -10.31 10.54 -15.30
N HIS A 140 -11.50 9.94 -15.37
CA HIS A 140 -11.70 8.56 -14.93
C HIS A 140 -11.23 7.53 -15.95
N LEU A 141 -10.52 6.49 -15.51
CA LEU A 141 -10.08 5.38 -16.35
C LEU A 141 -11.29 4.56 -16.81
N THR A 142 -11.63 4.59 -18.09
CA THR A 142 -12.82 3.92 -18.62
C THR A 142 -12.54 2.55 -19.19
N ARG A 143 -11.32 2.32 -19.71
CA ARG A 143 -10.96 1.05 -20.35
C ARG A 143 -9.46 0.77 -20.26
N ILE A 144 -9.11 -0.50 -20.02
CA ILE A 144 -7.78 -1.05 -20.23
C ILE A 144 -7.88 -2.16 -21.27
N GLU A 145 -7.16 -2.05 -22.38
CA GLU A 145 -7.02 -3.14 -23.35
C GLU A 145 -5.70 -3.87 -23.09
N ASP A 146 -5.80 -5.07 -22.55
CA ASP A 146 -4.66 -5.94 -22.26
C ASP A 146 -4.49 -6.98 -23.38
N HIS A 147 -3.27 -7.08 -23.92
CA HIS A 147 -2.93 -8.00 -24.99
C HIS A 147 -3.18 -9.48 -24.65
N SER A 148 -2.94 -9.88 -23.40
CA SER A 148 -3.04 -11.26 -22.92
C SER A 148 -4.39 -11.61 -22.28
N ARG A 149 -5.05 -10.61 -21.66
CA ARG A 149 -6.29 -10.79 -20.86
C ARG A 149 -7.55 -10.27 -21.55
N GLY A 150 -7.43 -9.47 -22.60
CA GLY A 150 -8.54 -8.77 -23.24
C GLY A 150 -8.89 -7.46 -22.54
N ALA A 151 -9.99 -6.84 -22.95
CA ALA A 151 -10.36 -5.52 -22.45
C ALA A 151 -11.11 -5.56 -21.12
N THR A 152 -10.83 -4.59 -20.25
CA THR A 152 -11.56 -4.31 -19.01
C THR A 152 -12.22 -2.94 -19.12
N ASP A 153 -13.54 -2.88 -18.95
CA ASP A 153 -14.32 -1.64 -18.97
C ASP A 153 -14.79 -1.26 -17.56
N TYR A 154 -14.69 0.03 -17.23
CA TYR A 154 -15.09 0.58 -15.94
C TYR A 154 -16.19 1.63 -16.07
N THR A 155 -17.14 1.61 -15.13
CA THR A 155 -18.15 2.68 -15.02
C THR A 155 -18.19 3.25 -13.61
N TYR A 156 -18.55 4.52 -13.50
CA TYR A 156 -18.49 5.29 -12.27
C TYR A 156 -19.82 5.99 -12.00
N ASP A 157 -20.07 6.33 -10.74
CA ASP A 157 -21.09 7.31 -10.39
C ASP A 157 -20.57 8.76 -10.60
N PRO A 158 -21.44 9.79 -10.52
CA PRO A 158 -21.02 11.19 -10.73
C PRO A 158 -19.99 11.74 -9.72
N VAL A 159 -19.74 11.04 -8.60
CA VAL A 159 -18.70 11.43 -7.63
C VAL A 159 -17.44 10.56 -7.76
N GLY A 160 -17.33 9.77 -8.83
CA GLY A 160 -16.13 9.03 -9.20
C GLY A 160 -15.96 7.66 -8.53
N ARG A 161 -16.98 7.15 -7.82
CA ARG A 161 -16.93 5.80 -7.22
C ARG A 161 -17.19 4.74 -8.29
N LEU A 162 -16.42 3.66 -8.24
CA LEU A 162 -16.53 2.56 -9.19
C LEU A 162 -17.85 1.80 -9.02
N LEU A 163 -18.68 1.74 -10.07
CA LEU A 163 -19.97 1.03 -10.08
C LEU A 163 -19.89 -0.32 -10.78
N LYS A 164 -19.02 -0.45 -11.79
CA LYS A 164 -18.91 -1.68 -12.57
C LYS A 164 -17.49 -1.88 -13.08
N SER A 165 -17.05 -3.14 -13.10
CA SER A 165 -15.86 -3.61 -13.79
C SER A 165 -16.25 -4.79 -14.68
N VAL A 166 -15.96 -4.70 -15.97
CA VAL A 166 -16.32 -5.73 -16.96
C VAL A 166 -15.08 -6.19 -17.67
N THR A 167 -14.65 -7.41 -17.36
CA THR A 167 -13.62 -8.15 -18.10
C THR A 167 -14.29 -9.16 -19.03
N PRO A 168 -13.58 -9.82 -19.97
CA PRO A 168 -14.21 -10.77 -20.89
C PRO A 168 -14.90 -11.95 -20.19
N ASP A 169 -14.52 -12.25 -18.95
CA ASP A 169 -14.98 -13.43 -18.23
C ASP A 169 -15.47 -13.16 -16.80
N LEU A 170 -15.54 -11.90 -16.38
CA LEU A 170 -16.11 -11.48 -15.10
C LEU A 170 -16.75 -10.09 -15.21
N THR A 171 -18.00 -9.98 -14.77
CA THR A 171 -18.67 -8.71 -14.50
C THR A 171 -18.83 -8.54 -12.99
N GLU A 172 -18.26 -7.48 -12.46
CA GLU A 172 -18.43 -7.06 -11.07
C GLU A 172 -19.30 -5.80 -11.05
N VAL A 173 -20.30 -5.79 -10.17
CA VAL A 173 -21.18 -4.65 -9.93
C VAL A 173 -21.03 -4.28 -8.46
N PHE A 174 -20.90 -2.98 -8.20
CA PHE A 174 -20.67 -2.46 -6.86
C PHE A 174 -21.82 -1.53 -6.47
N ALA A 175 -22.16 -1.56 -5.19
CA ALA A 175 -23.08 -0.62 -4.57
C ALA A 175 -22.55 -0.25 -3.19
N PHE A 176 -22.83 0.99 -2.78
CA PHE A 176 -22.35 1.52 -1.52
C PHE A 176 -23.49 2.21 -0.77
N ASP A 177 -23.47 2.10 0.56
CA ASP A 177 -24.33 2.93 1.41
C ASP A 177 -23.82 4.38 1.49
N ARG A 178 -24.48 5.21 2.30
CA ARG A 178 -24.13 6.64 2.46
C ARG A 178 -22.78 6.86 3.17
N ALA A 179 -22.32 5.91 3.97
CA ALA A 179 -21.00 5.94 4.60
C ALA A 179 -19.92 5.35 3.67
N GLY A 180 -20.27 4.92 2.46
CA GLY A 180 -19.35 4.30 1.51
C GLY A 180 -19.05 2.83 1.81
N ASN A 181 -19.82 2.17 2.67
CA ASN A 181 -19.68 0.74 2.91
C ASN A 181 -20.24 -0.05 1.71
N PRO A 182 -19.58 -1.13 1.26
CA PRO A 182 -20.08 -2.00 0.22
C PRO A 182 -21.36 -2.69 0.69
N VAL A 183 -22.33 -2.77 -0.20
CA VAL A 183 -23.59 -3.48 0.03
C VAL A 183 -23.88 -4.36 -1.18
N ASP A 184 -24.66 -5.42 -0.97
CA ASP A 184 -25.06 -6.31 -2.07
C ASP A 184 -25.82 -5.49 -3.13
N PRO A 185 -25.36 -5.46 -4.40
CA PRO A 185 -26.02 -4.66 -5.43
C PRO A 185 -27.49 -5.05 -5.63
N GLY A 186 -27.84 -6.33 -5.43
CA GLY A 186 -29.22 -6.80 -5.49
C GLY A 186 -30.13 -6.28 -4.37
N LYS A 187 -29.57 -5.70 -3.30
CA LYS A 187 -30.32 -5.04 -2.21
C LYS A 187 -30.52 -3.54 -2.45
N VAL A 188 -29.93 -2.96 -3.50
CA VAL A 188 -30.01 -1.53 -3.82
C VAL A 188 -30.81 -1.32 -5.10
N ALA A 189 -31.84 -0.47 -5.04
CA ALA A 189 -32.58 -0.07 -6.23
C ALA A 189 -31.63 0.68 -7.20
N PRO A 190 -31.66 0.40 -8.51
CA PRO A 190 -30.82 1.12 -9.46
C PRO A 190 -31.15 2.60 -9.46
N ARG A 191 -30.13 3.46 -9.62
CA ARG A 191 -30.36 4.91 -9.76
C ARG A 191 -31.26 5.15 -10.97
N PRO A 192 -32.36 5.92 -10.83
CA PRO A 192 -33.25 6.17 -11.95
C PRO A 192 -32.50 6.92 -13.06
N VAL A 193 -32.64 6.43 -14.30
CA VAL A 193 -32.19 7.16 -15.49
C VAL A 193 -33.13 8.35 -15.66
N VAL A 194 -32.57 9.55 -15.57
CA VAL A 194 -33.31 10.82 -15.58
C VAL A 194 -33.62 11.29 -17.01
N GLU A 195 -32.73 10.96 -17.96
CA GLU A 195 -32.92 11.10 -19.41
C GLU A 195 -31.96 10.14 -20.11
N THR A 196 -32.47 9.37 -21.07
CA THR A 196 -31.61 8.65 -22.01
C THR A 196 -31.05 9.61 -23.06
N PRO A 197 -29.93 9.26 -23.74
CA PRO A 197 -29.40 10.08 -24.83
C PRO A 197 -30.43 10.33 -25.95
N ALA A 198 -31.33 9.38 -26.21
CA ALA A 198 -32.40 9.52 -27.20
C ALA A 198 -33.44 10.55 -26.76
N GLU A 199 -33.94 10.46 -25.53
CA GLU A 199 -34.90 11.43 -24.97
C GLU A 199 -34.31 12.85 -24.90
N LEU A 200 -33.01 12.98 -24.61
CA LEU A 200 -32.29 14.25 -24.63
C LEU A 200 -32.24 14.86 -26.02
N ALA A 201 -31.97 14.04 -27.03
CA ALA A 201 -31.93 14.47 -28.42
C ALA A 201 -33.31 14.94 -28.90
N GLU A 202 -34.36 14.16 -28.62
CA GLU A 202 -35.75 14.50 -28.96
C GLU A 202 -36.20 15.80 -28.28
N ARG A 203 -35.91 15.98 -27.00
CA ARG A 203 -36.24 17.20 -26.26
C ARG A 203 -35.54 18.42 -26.85
N ARG A 204 -34.24 18.34 -27.12
CA ARG A 204 -33.49 19.46 -27.72
C ARG A 204 -34.02 19.83 -29.09
N ALA A 205 -34.42 18.84 -29.90
CA ALA A 205 -35.04 19.08 -31.19
C ALA A 205 -36.37 19.84 -31.04
N ARG A 206 -37.22 19.42 -30.08
CA ARG A 206 -38.47 20.11 -29.77
C ARG A 206 -38.27 21.53 -29.26
N GLU A 207 -37.36 21.72 -28.30
CA GLU A 207 -37.05 23.04 -27.73
C GLU A 207 -36.51 23.99 -28.80
N ALA A 208 -35.62 23.51 -29.68
CA ALA A 208 -35.11 24.29 -30.80
C ALA A 208 -36.23 24.72 -31.76
N ALA A 209 -37.16 23.83 -32.10
CA ALA A 209 -38.31 24.15 -32.96
C ALA A 209 -39.25 25.17 -32.32
N GLU A 210 -39.50 25.07 -31.01
CA GLU A 210 -40.33 26.01 -30.27
C GLU A 210 -39.65 27.38 -30.11
N ASP A 211 -38.34 27.42 -29.87
CA ASP A 211 -37.55 28.65 -29.82
C ASP A 211 -37.51 29.35 -31.19
N GLU A 212 -37.37 28.58 -32.28
CA GLU A 212 -37.44 29.11 -33.65
C GLU A 212 -38.82 29.71 -33.97
N ALA A 213 -39.89 29.01 -33.58
CA ALA A 213 -41.26 29.52 -33.72
C ALA A 213 -41.49 30.79 -32.89
N TRP A 214 -40.93 30.86 -31.68
CA TRP A 214 -41.03 32.02 -30.81
C TRP A 214 -40.28 33.24 -31.37
N MET A 215 -39.05 33.05 -31.86
CA MET A 215 -38.25 34.11 -32.48
C MET A 215 -38.91 34.64 -33.76
N ARG A 216 -39.56 33.78 -34.55
CA ARG A 216 -40.35 34.19 -35.72
C ARG A 216 -41.52 35.09 -35.33
N ALA A 217 -42.15 34.83 -34.18
CA ALA A 217 -43.24 35.65 -33.66
C ALA A 217 -42.77 36.90 -32.88
N ASN A 218 -41.53 36.91 -32.39
CA ASN A 218 -40.96 37.98 -31.56
C ASN A 218 -39.54 38.33 -32.05
N PRO A 219 -39.41 39.03 -33.19
CA PRO A 219 -38.11 39.23 -33.86
C PRO A 219 -37.07 39.99 -33.02
N ASP A 220 -37.54 40.92 -32.17
CA ASP A 220 -36.70 41.77 -31.31
C ASP A 220 -36.70 41.33 -29.83
N GLY A 221 -37.30 40.18 -29.52
CA GLY A 221 -37.43 39.66 -28.16
C GLY A 221 -36.29 38.72 -27.77
N LEU A 222 -35.98 38.66 -26.47
CA LEU A 222 -35.11 37.62 -25.91
C LEU A 222 -35.92 36.36 -25.63
N LEU A 223 -35.33 35.18 -25.94
CA LEU A 223 -35.97 33.89 -25.67
C LEU A 223 -36.46 33.81 -24.21
N PRO A 224 -37.68 33.28 -23.96
CA PRO A 224 -38.18 33.09 -22.62
C PRO A 224 -37.29 32.15 -21.81
N LEU A 225 -37.00 32.52 -20.56
CA LEU A 225 -36.34 31.63 -19.62
C LEU A 225 -37.25 30.43 -19.31
N ARG A 226 -36.93 29.28 -19.86
CA ARG A 226 -37.61 28.02 -19.55
C ARG A 226 -37.02 27.46 -18.25
N TYR A 227 -37.76 27.52 -17.15
CA TYR A 227 -37.35 26.83 -15.92
C TYR A 227 -38.52 26.15 -15.20
N ASN A 228 -38.22 24.96 -14.66
CA ASN A 228 -38.67 24.41 -13.36
C ASN A 228 -39.45 23.08 -13.38
N ALA A 229 -40.30 22.76 -14.37
CA ALA A 229 -41.18 21.59 -14.24
C ALA A 229 -40.42 20.24 -14.24
N ARG A 230 -39.56 20.03 -15.24
CA ARG A 230 -38.77 18.80 -15.37
C ARG A 230 -37.70 18.66 -14.31
N GLY A 231 -36.93 19.73 -14.05
CA GLY A 231 -35.92 19.71 -12.99
C GLY A 231 -36.52 19.37 -11.61
N ASN A 232 -37.78 19.74 -11.36
CA ASN A 232 -38.50 19.33 -10.17
C ASN A 232 -38.89 17.84 -10.17
N GLU A 233 -39.29 17.28 -11.30
CA GLU A 233 -39.62 15.85 -11.43
C GLU A 233 -38.37 14.97 -11.33
N ASP A 234 -37.29 15.36 -12.00
CA ASP A 234 -35.98 14.72 -11.95
C ASP A 234 -35.43 14.72 -10.52
N ARG A 235 -35.53 15.87 -9.84
CA ARG A 235 -35.21 16.00 -8.42
C ARG A 235 -36.07 15.08 -7.55
N ARG A 236 -37.39 15.00 -7.77
CA ARG A 236 -38.27 14.10 -7.01
C ARG A 236 -37.92 12.62 -7.21
N LYS A 237 -37.59 12.20 -8.44
CA LYS A 237 -37.15 10.82 -8.73
C LYS A 237 -35.85 10.50 -7.99
N LEU A 238 -34.89 11.42 -8.01
CA LEU A 238 -33.63 11.29 -7.29
C LEU A 238 -33.84 11.27 -5.76
N GLU A 239 -34.62 12.20 -5.21
CA GLU A 239 -34.92 12.26 -3.77
C GLU A 239 -35.66 11.00 -3.27
N ALA A 240 -36.57 10.45 -4.06
CA ALA A 240 -37.29 9.21 -3.73
C ALA A 240 -36.34 8.00 -3.74
N TRP A 241 -35.45 7.93 -4.74
CA TRP A 241 -34.41 6.92 -4.81
C TRP A 241 -33.40 7.05 -3.65
N GLU A 242 -32.94 8.27 -3.34
CA GLU A 242 -32.03 8.52 -2.21
C GLU A 242 -32.63 8.11 -0.87
N LYS A 243 -33.94 8.23 -0.70
CA LYS A 243 -34.68 7.76 0.49
C LYS A 243 -34.83 6.24 0.53
N SER A 244 -34.77 5.54 -0.60
CA SER A 244 -34.85 4.07 -0.65
C SER A 244 -33.52 3.37 -0.42
N LEU A 245 -32.40 4.10 -0.50
CA LEU A 245 -31.08 3.57 -0.18
C LEU A 245 -31.00 3.07 1.28
N PRO A 246 -30.20 2.02 1.55
CA PRO A 246 -29.99 1.53 2.90
C PRO A 246 -29.63 2.65 3.89
N ARG A 247 -30.26 2.65 5.07
CA ARG A 247 -29.91 3.58 6.14
C ARG A 247 -28.52 3.24 6.66
N CYS A 248 -27.68 4.26 6.82
CA CYS A 248 -26.37 4.10 7.45
C CYS A 248 -26.55 3.69 8.92
N VAL A 249 -26.00 2.54 9.32
CA VAL A 249 -25.93 2.08 10.72
C VAL A 249 -24.46 2.00 11.12
N GLY A 250 -23.79 3.15 11.09
CA GLY A 250 -22.35 3.29 11.34
C GLY A 250 -21.46 2.79 10.20
N ASP A 251 -20.15 2.86 10.40
CA ASP A 251 -19.15 2.55 9.37
C ASP A 251 -18.83 1.05 9.31
N VAL A 252 -19.62 0.18 9.92
CA VAL A 252 -19.27 -1.24 10.12
C VAL A 252 -20.02 -2.13 9.13
N LEU A 253 -19.31 -2.99 8.40
CA LEU A 253 -19.94 -3.95 7.49
C LEU A 253 -20.45 -5.14 8.28
N ARG A 254 -21.77 -5.41 8.31
CA ARG A 254 -22.32 -6.58 9.02
C ARG A 254 -22.54 -7.79 8.13
N GLU A 255 -22.90 -7.56 6.87
CA GLU A 255 -23.18 -8.63 5.91
C GLU A 255 -22.83 -8.19 4.50
N LEU A 256 -22.15 -9.06 3.76
CA LEU A 256 -21.88 -8.92 2.32
C LEU A 256 -21.81 -10.31 1.70
N ASN A 257 -22.50 -10.54 0.58
CA ASN A 257 -22.52 -11.82 -0.13
C ASN A 257 -22.86 -13.01 0.81
N ARG A 258 -23.82 -12.83 1.72
CA ARG A 258 -24.21 -13.79 2.78
C ARG A 258 -23.11 -14.15 3.80
N THR A 259 -21.96 -13.50 3.73
CA THR A 259 -20.91 -13.59 4.76
C THR A 259 -21.26 -12.62 5.88
N ARG A 260 -21.21 -13.07 7.12
CA ARG A 260 -21.45 -12.25 8.32
C ARG A 260 -20.14 -11.81 8.94
N TYR A 261 -20.11 -10.58 9.45
CA TYR A 261 -18.93 -9.95 10.03
C TYR A 261 -19.30 -9.34 11.38
N ASP A 262 -18.57 -9.72 12.43
CA ASP A 262 -18.74 -9.18 13.78
C ASP A 262 -17.46 -8.46 14.22
N TYR A 263 -17.62 -7.40 15.01
CA TYR A 263 -16.53 -6.51 15.41
C TYR A 263 -16.47 -6.42 16.94
N ASP A 264 -15.25 -6.22 17.45
CA ASP A 264 -15.03 -5.95 18.87
C ASP A 264 -15.44 -4.51 19.25
N ALA A 265 -15.30 -4.16 20.53
CA ALA A 265 -15.63 -2.83 21.04
C ALA A 265 -14.73 -1.71 20.49
N CYS A 266 -13.51 -2.04 20.04
CA CYS A 266 -12.59 -1.11 19.40
C CYS A 266 -12.95 -0.88 17.92
N GLY A 267 -13.74 -1.78 17.33
CA GLY A 267 -14.12 -1.78 15.92
C GLY A 267 -13.14 -2.57 15.05
N ASN A 268 -12.42 -3.54 15.60
CA ASN A 268 -11.69 -4.49 14.79
C ASN A 268 -12.58 -5.68 14.45
N LEU A 269 -12.44 -6.25 13.25
CA LEU A 269 -13.18 -7.43 12.83
C LEU A 269 -12.82 -8.59 13.75
N ALA A 270 -13.74 -9.03 14.59
CA ALA A 270 -13.55 -10.11 15.56
C ALA A 270 -13.87 -11.48 14.96
N SER A 271 -14.88 -11.56 14.08
CA SER A 271 -15.23 -12.80 13.39
C SER A 271 -15.73 -12.58 11.97
N ARG A 272 -15.47 -13.57 11.09
CA ARG A 272 -16.07 -13.68 9.76
C ARG A 272 -16.66 -15.07 9.58
N VAL A 273 -17.96 -15.16 9.30
CA VAL A 273 -18.66 -16.43 9.07
C VAL A 273 -19.10 -16.48 7.61
N GLU A 274 -18.48 -17.39 6.86
CA GLU A 274 -18.75 -17.63 5.45
C GLU A 274 -20.07 -18.43 5.25
N PRO A 275 -20.68 -18.40 4.05
CA PRO A 275 -21.98 -19.05 3.82
C PRO A 275 -21.99 -20.56 4.02
N ASP A 276 -20.83 -21.21 3.91
CA ASP A 276 -20.64 -22.65 4.14
C ASP A 276 -20.49 -23.01 5.63
N GLY A 277 -20.44 -22.01 6.51
CA GLY A 277 -20.23 -22.15 7.95
C GLY A 277 -18.77 -22.02 8.39
N THR A 278 -17.81 -21.94 7.46
CA THR A 278 -16.41 -21.68 7.77
C THR A 278 -16.30 -20.38 8.57
N THR A 279 -15.61 -20.43 9.71
CA THR A 279 -15.52 -19.30 10.63
C THR A 279 -14.08 -18.92 10.88
N TRP A 280 -13.78 -17.64 10.69
CA TRP A 280 -12.53 -17.01 11.10
C TRP A 280 -12.73 -16.22 12.38
N LEU A 281 -11.82 -16.39 13.33
CA LEU A 281 -11.70 -15.57 14.53
C LEU A 281 -10.39 -14.80 14.48
N TYR A 282 -10.45 -13.51 14.81
CA TYR A 282 -9.31 -12.61 14.76
C TYR A 282 -9.01 -12.05 16.15
N ARG A 283 -7.72 -11.92 16.48
CA ARG A 283 -7.26 -11.27 17.71
C ARG A 283 -6.31 -10.13 17.39
N TYR A 284 -6.35 -9.11 18.24
CA TYR A 284 -5.57 -7.89 18.08
C TYR A 284 -4.80 -7.61 19.37
N ASP A 285 -3.69 -6.88 19.25
CA ASP A 285 -3.01 -6.29 20.40
C ASP A 285 -3.66 -4.96 20.84
N ALA A 286 -3.10 -4.36 21.89
CA ALA A 286 -3.57 -3.06 22.41
C ALA A 286 -3.40 -1.89 21.42
N ALA A 287 -2.61 -2.06 20.36
CA ALA A 287 -2.45 -1.09 19.28
C ALA A 287 -3.37 -1.39 18.08
N ASN A 288 -4.36 -2.29 18.25
CA ASN A 288 -5.29 -2.73 17.21
C ASN A 288 -4.61 -3.41 16.00
N ARG A 289 -3.42 -4.00 16.18
CA ARG A 289 -2.73 -4.77 15.14
C ARG A 289 -3.13 -6.23 15.23
N LEU A 290 -3.41 -6.87 14.09
CA LEU A 290 -3.82 -8.27 14.03
C LEU A 290 -2.68 -9.19 14.50
N THR A 291 -2.86 -9.88 15.63
CA THR A 291 -1.85 -10.81 16.17
C THR A 291 -2.15 -12.26 15.85
N GLN A 292 -3.41 -12.60 15.60
CA GLN A 292 -3.83 -13.97 15.31
C GLN A 292 -5.07 -14.02 14.42
N ALA A 293 -5.10 -14.97 13.48
CA ALA A 293 -6.27 -15.35 12.70
C ALA A 293 -6.42 -16.88 12.72
N SER A 294 -7.54 -17.37 13.24
CA SER A 294 -7.80 -18.80 13.43
C SER A 294 -9.03 -19.24 12.63
N ARG A 295 -8.87 -20.28 11.80
CA ARG A 295 -9.93 -20.84 10.96
C ARG A 295 -10.52 -22.10 11.57
N TYR A 296 -11.84 -22.13 11.68
CA TYR A 296 -12.64 -23.25 12.15
C TYR A 296 -13.62 -23.70 11.07
N ALA A 297 -13.92 -25.00 11.05
CA ALA A 297 -14.90 -25.58 10.12
C ALA A 297 -16.33 -25.06 10.37
N LYS A 298 -16.64 -24.71 11.63
CA LYS A 298 -17.92 -24.19 12.10
C LYS A 298 -17.67 -23.17 13.21
N PRO A 299 -18.63 -22.27 13.51
CA PRO A 299 -18.47 -21.32 14.60
C PRO A 299 -18.29 -22.06 15.94
N PRO A 300 -17.16 -21.87 16.64
CA PRO A 300 -16.95 -22.49 17.95
C PRO A 300 -17.80 -21.79 19.01
N LYS A 301 -18.22 -22.53 20.04
CA LYS A 301 -18.86 -21.91 21.22
C LYS A 301 -17.81 -21.22 22.09
N ALA A 302 -18.23 -20.20 22.84
CA ALA A 302 -17.33 -19.48 23.74
C ALA A 302 -16.63 -20.39 24.77
N GLU A 303 -17.33 -21.43 25.26
CA GLU A 303 -16.79 -22.43 26.19
C GLU A 303 -15.78 -23.40 25.56
N GLU A 304 -15.73 -23.48 24.23
CA GLU A 304 -14.81 -24.35 23.51
C GLU A 304 -13.47 -23.66 23.19
N LEU A 305 -13.44 -22.33 23.34
CA LEU A 305 -12.27 -21.48 23.11
C LEU A 305 -11.41 -21.34 24.38
N PRO A 306 -10.12 -20.96 24.23
CA PRO A 306 -9.27 -20.67 25.38
C PRO A 306 -9.86 -19.50 26.17
N ARG A 307 -9.97 -19.66 27.49
CA ARG A 307 -10.55 -18.64 28.37
C ARG A 307 -9.89 -18.65 29.75
N MET A 308 -9.97 -17.50 30.42
CA MET A 308 -9.62 -17.37 31.83
C MET A 308 -10.91 -17.43 32.65
N GLU A 309 -10.95 -18.30 33.66
CA GLU A 309 -12.06 -18.37 34.62
C GLU A 309 -11.58 -17.89 36.00
N PRO A 310 -12.38 -17.07 36.71
CA PRO A 310 -12.15 -16.77 38.11
C PRO A 310 -12.15 -18.06 38.93
N THR A 311 -11.29 -18.11 39.94
CA THR A 311 -11.23 -19.21 40.91
C THR A 311 -11.84 -18.75 42.23
N ASP A 312 -12.37 -19.69 43.01
CA ASP A 312 -12.99 -19.39 44.32
C ASP A 312 -12.02 -18.73 45.31
N SER A 313 -10.71 -18.88 45.08
CA SER A 313 -9.63 -18.24 45.85
C SER A 313 -9.26 -16.82 45.39
N GLY A 314 -10.00 -16.24 44.43
CA GLY A 314 -9.76 -14.89 43.91
C GLY A 314 -8.66 -14.78 42.85
N GLY A 315 -8.09 -15.90 42.39
CA GLY A 315 -7.19 -15.96 41.24
C GLY A 315 -7.91 -16.21 39.91
N VAL A 316 -7.16 -16.40 38.84
CA VAL A 316 -7.68 -16.84 37.52
C VAL A 316 -7.02 -18.15 37.09
N ARG A 317 -7.81 -19.05 36.50
CA ARG A 317 -7.32 -20.29 35.89
C ARG A 317 -7.48 -20.20 34.38
N PHE A 318 -6.43 -20.53 33.65
CA PHE A 318 -6.50 -20.71 32.20
C PHE A 318 -7.11 -22.07 31.87
N ILE A 319 -8.11 -22.09 30.98
CA ILE A 319 -8.72 -23.30 30.43
C ILE A 319 -8.32 -23.40 28.97
N GLU A 320 -7.70 -24.52 28.61
CA GLU A 320 -7.34 -24.83 27.24
C GLU A 320 -8.57 -25.03 26.36
N ALA A 321 -8.42 -24.76 25.06
CA ALA A 321 -9.48 -24.98 24.09
C ALA A 321 -9.82 -26.47 23.96
N SER A 322 -11.12 -26.78 23.89
CA SER A 322 -11.60 -28.13 23.55
C SER A 322 -11.69 -28.36 22.04
N VAL A 323 -11.72 -27.27 21.25
CA VAL A 323 -11.69 -27.32 19.78
C VAL A 323 -10.44 -26.64 19.24
N ARG A 324 -9.70 -27.35 18.37
CA ARG A 324 -8.53 -26.79 17.70
C ARG A 324 -8.92 -26.18 16.34
N PRO A 325 -8.31 -25.05 15.95
CA PRO A 325 -8.49 -24.51 14.62
C PRO A 325 -7.88 -25.46 13.58
N GLN A 326 -8.43 -25.45 12.36
CA GLN A 326 -7.86 -26.16 11.21
C GLN A 326 -6.57 -25.49 10.72
N LEU A 327 -6.49 -24.18 10.91
CA LEU A 327 -5.38 -23.33 10.55
C LEU A 327 -5.31 -22.17 11.54
N GLU A 328 -4.13 -21.89 12.05
CA GLU A 328 -3.88 -20.72 12.88
C GLU A 328 -2.69 -19.94 12.34
N VAL A 329 -2.90 -18.66 12.07
CA VAL A 329 -1.86 -17.74 11.63
C VAL A 329 -1.60 -16.75 12.74
N SER A 330 -0.34 -16.59 13.16
CA SER A 330 0.05 -15.58 14.14
C SER A 330 1.12 -14.64 13.58
N PHE A 331 1.10 -13.40 14.05
CA PHE A 331 1.95 -12.31 13.54
C PHE A 331 2.71 -11.63 14.67
N GLY A 332 3.95 -11.23 14.38
CA GLY A 332 4.78 -10.41 15.26
C GLY A 332 5.14 -9.08 14.60
N TYR A 333 5.34 -8.04 15.41
CA TYR A 333 5.61 -6.68 14.95
C TYR A 333 6.78 -6.04 15.72
N ASP A 334 7.48 -5.13 15.06
CA ASP A 334 8.44 -4.24 15.72
C ASP A 334 7.77 -3.00 16.33
N ALA A 335 8.60 -2.13 16.92
CA ALA A 335 8.19 -0.87 17.54
C ALA A 335 7.65 0.17 16.53
N PHE A 336 7.95 0.01 15.24
CA PHE A 336 7.42 0.86 14.18
C PHE A 336 6.08 0.36 13.61
N GLY A 337 5.59 -0.78 14.10
CA GLY A 337 4.36 -1.40 13.61
C GLY A 337 4.55 -2.26 12.36
N ARG A 338 5.79 -2.53 11.96
CA ARG A 338 6.08 -3.35 10.80
C ARG A 338 6.06 -4.82 11.19
N ARG A 339 5.41 -5.66 10.38
CA ARG A 339 5.35 -7.10 10.60
C ARG A 339 6.73 -7.72 10.42
N THR A 340 7.23 -8.41 11.43
CA THR A 340 8.58 -9.03 11.45
C THR A 340 8.52 -10.56 11.39
N LYS A 341 7.38 -11.16 11.77
CA LYS A 341 7.20 -12.60 11.84
C LYS A 341 5.78 -13.00 11.45
N LYS A 342 5.65 -14.13 10.76
CA LYS A 342 4.40 -14.87 10.55
C LYS A 342 4.64 -16.34 10.88
N ASN A 343 3.77 -16.95 11.66
CA ASN A 343 3.71 -18.41 11.83
C ASN A 343 2.37 -18.92 11.29
N VAL A 344 2.41 -19.99 10.51
CA VAL A 344 1.24 -20.71 10.04
C VAL A 344 1.27 -22.09 10.67
N THR A 345 0.41 -22.30 11.66
CA THR A 345 0.28 -23.56 12.40
C THR A 345 -0.85 -24.38 11.80
N ARG A 346 -0.51 -25.57 11.31
CA ARG A 346 -1.48 -26.54 10.77
C ARG A 346 -2.09 -27.38 11.90
N ALA A 347 -3.22 -28.02 11.65
CA ALA A 347 -3.90 -28.86 12.64
C ALA A 347 -3.03 -30.02 13.20
N ASN A 348 -2.05 -30.49 12.42
CA ASN A 348 -1.08 -31.51 12.84
C ASN A 348 0.03 -30.98 13.76
N GLY A 349 0.13 -29.65 13.95
CA GLY A 349 1.15 -28.99 14.76
C GLY A 349 2.40 -28.55 14.00
N GLU A 350 2.49 -28.79 12.70
CA GLU A 350 3.57 -28.24 11.86
C GLU A 350 3.45 -26.73 11.73
N ILE A 351 4.59 -26.04 11.67
CA ILE A 351 4.64 -24.58 11.57
C ILE A 351 5.47 -24.17 10.34
N ASP A 352 4.84 -23.45 9.42
CA ASP A 352 5.54 -22.70 8.38
C ASP A 352 5.79 -21.28 8.92
N ARG A 353 7.06 -20.89 9.03
CA ARG A 353 7.48 -19.61 9.63
C ARG A 353 8.10 -18.70 8.58
N THR A 354 7.68 -17.44 8.58
CA THR A 354 8.26 -16.38 7.74
C THR A 354 8.81 -15.25 8.61
N PHE A 355 10.06 -14.87 8.39
CA PHE A 355 10.61 -13.62 8.90
C PHE A 355 10.58 -12.55 7.80
N PHE A 356 10.35 -11.30 8.20
CA PHE A 356 10.31 -10.15 7.29
C PHE A 356 11.34 -9.12 7.74
N THR A 357 12.11 -8.61 6.79
CA THR A 357 13.09 -7.53 6.96
C THR A 357 12.65 -6.32 6.16
N TRP A 358 12.83 -5.14 6.73
CA TRP A 358 12.37 -3.86 6.17
C TRP A 358 13.54 -2.95 5.79
N ASP A 359 13.29 -2.03 4.85
CA ASP A 359 14.14 -0.86 4.57
C ASP A 359 13.24 0.38 4.71
N GLY A 360 13.31 1.04 5.86
CA GLY A 360 12.33 2.06 6.22
C GLY A 360 10.90 1.50 6.21
N ASP A 361 10.07 1.98 5.28
CA ASP A 361 8.66 1.59 5.17
C ASP A 361 8.37 0.52 4.12
N VAL A 362 9.35 0.15 3.28
CA VAL A 362 9.17 -0.87 2.23
C VAL A 362 9.66 -2.24 2.71
N LEU A 363 8.94 -3.29 2.31
CA LEU A 363 9.35 -4.67 2.57
C LEU A 363 10.60 -4.97 1.76
N LEU A 364 11.71 -5.30 2.43
CA LEU A 364 12.96 -5.62 1.76
C LEU A 364 13.08 -7.10 1.47
N MET A 365 12.83 -7.96 2.46
CA MET A 365 13.11 -9.39 2.33
C MET A 365 12.15 -10.23 3.16
N GLU A 366 11.81 -11.41 2.66
CA GLU A 366 11.16 -12.47 3.42
C GLU A 366 12.05 -13.71 3.48
N GLU A 367 11.94 -14.47 4.57
CA GLU A 367 12.63 -15.74 4.72
C GLU A 367 11.75 -16.80 5.32
N ARG A 368 11.67 -17.94 4.64
CA ARG A 368 10.72 -19.01 4.94
C ARG A 368 11.44 -20.21 5.55
N PHE A 369 10.86 -20.73 6.61
CA PHE A 369 11.32 -21.89 7.36
C PHE A 369 10.17 -22.87 7.56
N HIS A 370 10.47 -24.16 7.60
CA HIS A 370 9.53 -25.21 7.98
C HIS A 370 9.97 -25.84 9.29
N LEU A 371 9.06 -25.91 10.26
CA LEU A 371 9.28 -26.48 11.58
C LEU A 371 8.36 -27.69 11.73
N PRO A 372 8.91 -28.92 11.70
CA PRO A 372 8.12 -30.12 11.90
C PRO A 372 7.64 -30.23 13.36
N VAL A 373 6.63 -31.06 13.60
CA VAL A 373 6.17 -31.37 14.97
C VAL A 373 7.35 -31.93 15.77
N LYS A 374 7.60 -31.40 16.97
CA LYS A 374 8.63 -31.92 17.90
C LYS A 374 8.47 -33.44 18.06
N ARG A 375 9.38 -34.22 17.48
CA ARG A 375 9.65 -35.59 17.93
C ARG A 375 10.67 -35.45 19.06
N GLU A 376 10.43 -36.09 20.21
CA GLU A 376 11.43 -36.11 21.29
C GLU A 376 12.79 -36.53 20.71
N PRO A 377 13.87 -35.75 20.94
CA PRO A 377 15.17 -36.14 20.43
C PRO A 377 15.66 -37.37 21.21
N ILE A 378 15.92 -38.48 20.51
CA ILE A 378 16.58 -39.67 21.07
C ILE A 378 18.10 -39.44 21.30
N TYR A 379 18.63 -38.22 21.09
CA TYR A 379 20.07 -37.98 21.29
C TYR A 379 20.37 -36.62 21.94
N ARG A 380 20.88 -36.64 23.18
CA ARG A 380 21.68 -35.56 23.77
C ARG A 380 23.14 -35.78 23.37
N GLY A 381 23.56 -35.20 22.26
CA GLY A 381 24.98 -35.03 21.94
C GLY A 381 25.60 -33.87 22.74
N PRO A 382 26.94 -33.81 22.87
CA PRO A 382 27.63 -32.87 23.75
C PRO A 382 27.36 -31.42 23.34
N GLU A 383 27.27 -30.53 24.36
CA GLU A 383 27.07 -29.09 24.22
C GLU A 383 28.11 -28.50 23.27
N TYR A 384 27.74 -28.33 21.99
CA TYR A 384 28.51 -27.52 21.07
C TYR A 384 28.55 -26.10 21.65
N ARG A 385 29.76 -25.61 21.95
CA ARG A 385 30.00 -24.19 22.26
C ARG A 385 29.29 -23.36 21.20
N ARG A 386 28.26 -22.60 21.60
CA ARG A 386 27.62 -21.61 20.75
C ARG A 386 28.72 -20.78 20.12
N SER A 387 28.83 -20.80 18.80
CA SER A 387 29.74 -19.96 18.04
C SER A 387 29.53 -18.53 18.52
N LYS A 388 30.57 -17.91 19.11
CA LYS A 388 30.49 -16.51 19.50
C LYS A 388 30.53 -15.70 18.21
N ILE A 389 29.36 -15.30 17.75
CA ILE A 389 29.18 -14.38 16.63
C ILE A 389 29.96 -13.10 16.97
N VAL A 390 30.89 -12.71 16.09
CA VAL A 390 31.54 -11.40 16.15
C VAL A 390 30.58 -10.42 15.52
N ARG A 391 29.99 -9.55 16.35
CA ARG A 391 29.13 -8.47 15.89
C ARG A 391 29.99 -7.43 15.16
N GLU A 392 29.55 -7.03 13.98
CA GLU A 392 30.02 -5.81 13.34
C GLU A 392 29.67 -4.62 14.26
N ASP A 393 30.58 -3.65 14.41
CA ASP A 393 30.30 -2.39 15.10
C ASP A 393 30.10 -1.29 14.03
N PRO A 394 28.85 -0.85 13.78
CA PRO A 394 28.57 0.17 12.76
C PRO A 394 29.21 1.54 13.03
N GLU A 395 29.62 1.81 14.26
CA GLU A 395 30.30 3.07 14.63
C GLU A 395 31.83 2.96 14.47
N ASP A 396 32.37 1.76 14.23
CA ASP A 396 33.78 1.52 13.95
C ASP A 396 34.05 1.45 12.44
N ALA A 397 34.69 2.48 11.90
CA ALA A 397 35.05 2.57 10.48
C ALA A 397 36.03 1.47 10.00
N TYR A 398 36.68 0.75 10.93
CA TYR A 398 37.58 -0.37 10.63
C TYR A 398 36.96 -1.74 10.90
N SER A 399 35.72 -1.78 11.41
CA SER A 399 34.96 -3.03 11.47
C SER A 399 34.81 -3.57 10.05
N LEU A 400 35.20 -4.82 9.82
CA LEU A 400 35.02 -5.46 8.52
C LEU A 400 33.52 -5.42 8.19
N PRO A 401 33.10 -4.76 7.09
CA PRO A 401 31.70 -4.71 6.75
C PRO A 401 31.26 -6.09 6.29
N VAL A 402 30.67 -6.85 7.20
CA VAL A 402 30.00 -8.10 6.88
C VAL A 402 28.52 -7.82 7.15
N ALA A 403 27.80 -7.39 6.13
CA ALA A 403 26.34 -7.39 6.21
C ALA A 403 25.90 -8.83 6.54
N GLN A 404 25.30 -8.99 7.72
CA GLN A 404 25.09 -10.29 8.31
C GLN A 404 23.59 -10.53 8.43
N ARG A 405 23.09 -11.43 7.59
CA ARG A 405 21.93 -12.25 7.90
C ARG A 405 22.40 -13.33 8.86
N MET A 406 21.98 -13.25 10.12
CA MET A 406 22.32 -14.25 11.13
C MET A 406 21.09 -14.73 11.85
N HIS A 407 20.97 -16.04 11.97
CA HIS A 407 19.98 -16.64 12.85
C HIS A 407 20.61 -17.77 13.65
N THR A 408 20.24 -17.84 14.92
CA THR A 408 20.68 -18.93 15.81
C THR A 408 19.76 -20.15 15.74
N LEU A 409 18.73 -20.12 14.89
CA LEU A 409 17.74 -21.19 14.71
C LEU A 409 18.44 -22.55 14.64
N ASP A 410 18.11 -23.43 15.59
CA ASP A 410 18.79 -24.72 15.77
C ASP A 410 18.59 -25.68 14.58
N THR A 411 19.21 -26.85 14.66
CA THR A 411 19.18 -27.88 13.61
C THR A 411 17.79 -28.44 13.27
N HIS A 412 16.73 -28.08 14.00
CA HIS A 412 15.35 -28.50 13.71
C HIS A 412 14.58 -27.55 12.78
N HIS A 413 15.21 -26.44 12.35
CA HIS A 413 14.59 -25.45 11.48
C HIS A 413 15.09 -25.62 10.04
N GLU A 414 14.25 -26.09 9.13
CA GLU A 414 14.62 -26.21 7.71
C GLU A 414 14.36 -24.88 7.00
N TRP A 415 15.42 -24.11 6.73
CA TRP A 415 15.32 -22.97 5.82
C TRP A 415 14.89 -23.43 4.43
N ARG A 416 13.90 -22.75 3.83
CA ARG A 416 13.31 -23.12 2.53
C ARG A 416 13.73 -22.19 1.42
N ALA A 417 13.60 -20.89 1.65
CA ALA A 417 13.82 -19.87 0.65
C ALA A 417 13.95 -18.47 1.28
N ALA A 418 14.56 -17.56 0.52
CA ALA A 418 14.54 -16.13 0.75
C ALA A 418 14.08 -15.42 -0.53
N SER A 419 13.29 -14.36 -0.38
CA SER A 419 12.88 -13.50 -1.49
C SER A 419 13.17 -12.06 -1.11
N LEU A 420 13.94 -11.36 -1.95
CA LEU A 420 14.28 -9.95 -1.75
C LEU A 420 13.54 -9.09 -2.78
N TYR A 421 12.89 -8.04 -2.32
CA TYR A 421 12.05 -7.16 -3.12
C TYR A 421 12.73 -5.79 -3.31
N LEU A 422 13.05 -5.47 -4.56
CA LEU A 422 13.56 -4.17 -4.94
C LEU A 422 12.40 -3.29 -5.40
N HIS A 423 12.33 -2.07 -4.88
CA HIS A 423 11.31 -1.08 -5.23
C HIS A 423 11.93 0.07 -6.01
N GLU A 424 11.11 0.77 -6.80
CA GLU A 424 11.52 2.04 -7.38
C GLU A 424 11.80 3.05 -6.25
N PRO A 425 12.91 3.80 -6.31
CA PRO A 425 13.35 4.65 -5.20
C PRO A 425 12.28 5.63 -4.72
N GLY A 426 12.02 5.60 -3.41
CA GLY A 426 11.03 6.48 -2.76
C GLY A 426 9.57 6.10 -3.02
N THR A 427 9.31 4.91 -3.59
CA THR A 427 7.95 4.44 -3.89
C THR A 427 7.71 3.04 -3.34
N PHE A 428 6.47 2.55 -3.47
CA PHE A 428 6.09 1.16 -3.19
C PHE A 428 5.89 0.36 -4.49
N VAL A 429 6.35 0.89 -5.63
CA VAL A 429 6.27 0.19 -6.92
C VAL A 429 7.40 -0.83 -6.98
N PRO A 430 7.10 -2.14 -7.09
CA PRO A 430 8.13 -3.16 -7.15
C PRO A 430 8.83 -3.13 -8.51
N LEU A 431 10.16 -3.17 -8.49
CA LEU A 431 11.03 -3.11 -9.66
C LEU A 431 11.50 -4.51 -10.06
N ALA A 432 12.10 -5.23 -9.12
CA ALA A 432 12.66 -6.57 -9.33
C ALA A 432 12.59 -7.40 -8.04
N ARG A 433 12.71 -8.71 -8.18
CA ARG A 433 12.76 -9.67 -7.07
C ARG A 433 13.93 -10.62 -7.25
N LEU A 434 14.68 -10.83 -6.17
CA LEU A 434 15.81 -11.75 -6.13
C LEU A 434 15.42 -12.94 -5.25
N ASP A 435 15.23 -14.09 -5.88
CA ASP A 435 14.88 -15.35 -5.21
C ASP A 435 16.13 -16.16 -4.90
N GLU A 436 16.14 -16.76 -3.71
CA GLU A 436 17.07 -17.80 -3.31
C GLU A 436 16.27 -18.99 -2.77
N ARG A 437 16.40 -20.17 -3.37
CA ARG A 437 15.68 -21.38 -2.94
C ARG A 437 16.63 -22.50 -2.59
N LEU A 438 16.35 -23.22 -1.50
CA LEU A 438 17.10 -24.41 -1.14
C LEU A 438 16.89 -25.52 -2.17
N VAL A 439 17.98 -26.10 -2.66
CA VAL A 439 17.98 -27.29 -3.52
C VAL A 439 18.42 -28.51 -2.73
N GLU A 440 19.52 -28.40 -1.99
CA GLU A 440 20.03 -29.46 -1.10
C GLU A 440 20.49 -28.82 0.23
N PRO A 441 20.09 -29.34 1.41
CA PRO A 441 20.53 -28.83 2.71
C PRO A 441 22.03 -29.08 2.93
N ALA A 442 22.65 -28.25 3.77
CA ALA A 442 24.01 -28.52 4.24
C ALA A 442 24.00 -29.73 5.19
N PHE A 443 25.01 -30.60 5.09
CA PHE A 443 25.14 -31.75 5.99
C PHE A 443 26.61 -32.12 6.25
N LEU A 444 26.86 -32.82 7.36
CA LEU A 444 28.16 -33.41 7.66
C LEU A 444 28.20 -34.85 7.13
N ALA A 445 29.14 -35.14 6.24
CA ALA A 445 29.42 -36.49 5.75
C ALA A 445 30.67 -37.04 6.44
N THR A 446 30.73 -38.34 6.71
CA THR A 446 32.00 -39.01 7.06
C THR A 446 32.74 -39.33 5.76
N GLY A 447 33.90 -38.71 5.57
CA GLY A 447 34.85 -39.02 4.51
C GLY A 447 35.33 -40.48 4.58
N THR A 448 35.90 -40.97 3.49
CA THR A 448 36.41 -42.34 3.38
C THR A 448 37.59 -42.64 4.33
N ASP A 449 38.16 -41.61 4.95
CA ASP A 449 39.19 -41.66 5.98
C ASP A 449 38.65 -41.54 7.42
N GLY A 450 37.33 -41.44 7.58
CA GLY A 450 36.69 -41.25 8.89
C GLY A 450 36.64 -39.80 9.38
N GLY A 451 37.11 -38.81 8.60
CA GLY A 451 36.97 -37.38 8.90
C GLY A 451 35.57 -36.85 8.59
N PHE A 452 35.10 -35.81 9.28
CA PHE A 452 33.84 -35.15 8.91
C PHE A 452 34.11 -34.09 7.83
N VAL A 453 33.37 -34.17 6.72
CA VAL A 453 33.35 -33.17 5.65
C VAL A 453 32.03 -32.41 5.75
N GLN A 454 32.10 -31.09 5.92
CA GLN A 454 30.94 -30.23 5.81
C GLN A 454 30.61 -30.01 4.33
N VAL A 455 29.46 -30.51 3.89
CA VAL A 455 28.91 -30.24 2.57
C VAL A 455 28.03 -29.00 2.68
N PRO A 456 28.33 -27.89 1.95
CA PRO A 456 27.51 -26.69 1.98
C PRO A 456 26.14 -26.94 1.33
N ALA A 457 25.15 -26.14 1.74
CA ALA A 457 23.84 -26.16 1.10
C ALA A 457 23.98 -25.70 -0.36
N LYS A 458 23.19 -26.30 -1.26
CA LYS A 458 23.04 -25.81 -2.64
C LYS A 458 21.78 -24.97 -2.73
N THR A 459 21.92 -23.76 -3.26
CA THR A 459 20.80 -22.86 -3.52
C THR A 459 20.69 -22.51 -5.01
N ARG A 460 19.48 -22.22 -5.46
CA ARG A 460 19.19 -21.69 -6.79
C ARG A 460 18.80 -20.23 -6.67
N HIS A 461 19.41 -19.39 -7.50
CA HIS A 461 19.08 -17.97 -7.59
C HIS A 461 18.22 -17.67 -8.82
N ALA A 462 17.29 -16.73 -8.70
CA ALA A 462 16.55 -16.18 -9.82
C ALA A 462 16.38 -14.66 -9.66
N THR A 463 16.53 -13.93 -10.76
CA THR A 463 16.20 -12.49 -10.83
C THR A 463 14.95 -12.35 -11.68
N LEU A 464 13.91 -11.80 -11.08
CA LEU A 464 12.60 -11.60 -11.68
C LEU A 464 12.30 -10.12 -11.79
N PHE A 465 11.62 -9.70 -12.85
CA PHE A 465 11.29 -8.30 -13.12
C PHE A 465 9.78 -8.11 -13.19
N TYR A 466 9.30 -7.08 -12.50
CA TYR A 466 7.88 -6.74 -12.44
C TYR A 466 7.43 -5.96 -13.68
N GLN A 467 6.31 -6.39 -14.26
CA GLN A 467 5.52 -5.56 -15.17
C GLN A 467 4.30 -5.07 -14.40
N ASN A 468 4.26 -3.76 -14.13
CA ASN A 468 3.24 -3.14 -13.30
C ASN A 468 2.25 -2.34 -14.12
N ASP A 469 0.98 -2.29 -13.69
CA ASP A 469 -0.01 -1.40 -14.28
C ASP A 469 0.26 0.09 -13.98
N HIS A 470 -0.67 0.97 -14.38
CA HIS A 470 -0.57 2.42 -14.17
C HIS A 470 -0.56 2.85 -12.70
N LEU A 471 -0.93 1.96 -11.77
CA LEU A 471 -0.87 2.19 -10.32
C LEU A 471 0.35 1.54 -9.68
N GLY A 472 1.23 0.88 -10.42
CA GLY A 472 2.35 0.15 -9.84
C GLY A 472 1.96 -1.23 -9.30
N THR A 473 0.80 -1.78 -9.67
CA THR A 473 0.36 -3.12 -9.26
C THR A 473 0.99 -4.18 -10.16
N PRO A 474 1.67 -5.20 -9.62
CA PRO A 474 2.22 -6.32 -10.39
C PRO A 474 1.20 -7.05 -11.25
N GLN A 475 1.32 -6.99 -12.57
CA GLN A 475 0.50 -7.77 -13.49
C GLN A 475 1.22 -9.06 -13.92
N GLU A 476 2.53 -8.96 -14.20
CA GLU A 476 3.38 -10.05 -14.66
C GLU A 476 4.76 -10.03 -13.98
N LEU A 477 5.35 -11.21 -13.83
CA LEU A 477 6.78 -11.37 -13.56
C LEU A 477 7.44 -12.08 -14.72
N VAL A 478 8.57 -11.54 -15.15
CA VAL A 478 9.44 -12.17 -16.14
C VAL A 478 10.79 -12.54 -15.54
N ASP A 479 11.39 -13.64 -15.98
CA ASP A 479 12.77 -13.98 -15.62
C ASP A 479 13.79 -13.15 -16.42
N ALA A 480 15.07 -13.38 -16.16
CA ALA A 480 16.17 -12.71 -16.84
C ALA A 480 16.25 -12.95 -18.36
N SER A 481 15.52 -13.94 -18.90
CA SER A 481 15.40 -14.19 -20.34
C SER A 481 14.21 -13.46 -20.99
N GLY A 482 13.36 -12.83 -20.19
CA GLY A 482 12.11 -12.22 -20.65
C GLY A 482 10.92 -13.19 -20.71
N LYS A 483 11.08 -14.43 -20.22
CA LYS A 483 9.98 -15.39 -20.13
C LYS A 483 9.05 -15.01 -18.98
N VAL A 484 7.75 -14.97 -19.24
CA VAL A 484 6.72 -14.79 -18.19
C VAL A 484 6.68 -16.03 -17.30
N VAL A 485 6.99 -15.87 -16.01
CA VAL A 485 6.99 -16.93 -15.00
C VAL A 485 5.84 -16.81 -14.00
N TRP A 486 5.15 -15.67 -13.98
CA TRP A 486 3.93 -15.46 -13.19
C TRP A 486 3.04 -14.41 -13.84
N LEU A 487 1.72 -14.64 -13.76
CA LEU A 487 0.68 -13.81 -14.34
C LEU A 487 -0.47 -13.68 -13.33
N ALA A 488 -0.90 -12.46 -13.03
CA ALA A 488 -2.10 -12.22 -12.22
C ALA A 488 -3.32 -11.82 -13.07
N ARG A 489 -4.50 -12.15 -12.55
CA ARG A 489 -5.77 -11.52 -12.90
C ARG A 489 -6.40 -11.01 -11.62
N TYR A 490 -6.78 -9.74 -11.60
CA TYR A 490 -7.36 -9.10 -10.42
C TYR A 490 -8.84 -8.81 -10.62
N LYS A 491 -9.58 -8.92 -9.52
CA LYS A 491 -10.84 -8.20 -9.33
C LYS A 491 -10.56 -6.71 -9.13
N ALA A 492 -11.57 -5.86 -9.32
CA ALA A 492 -11.40 -4.41 -9.21
C ALA A 492 -10.83 -3.95 -7.86
N TRP A 493 -11.12 -4.70 -6.78
CA TRP A 493 -10.65 -4.42 -5.43
C TRP A 493 -9.40 -5.23 -5.03
N GLY A 494 -8.61 -5.69 -6.01
CA GLY A 494 -7.28 -6.28 -5.79
C GLY A 494 -7.27 -7.78 -5.46
N GLY A 495 -8.42 -8.43 -5.34
CA GLY A 495 -8.50 -9.88 -5.12
C GLY A 495 -7.99 -10.66 -6.33
N LYS A 496 -7.05 -11.59 -6.15
CA LYS A 496 -6.55 -12.46 -7.23
C LYS A 496 -7.66 -13.43 -7.67
N ARG A 497 -7.84 -13.59 -8.98
CA ARG A 497 -8.74 -14.58 -9.57
C ARG A 497 -7.99 -15.87 -9.89
N ASN A 498 -8.53 -16.99 -9.41
CA ASN A 498 -8.06 -18.33 -9.74
C ASN A 498 -8.71 -18.76 -11.07
N ALA A 499 -8.27 -18.21 -12.20
CA ALA A 499 -8.69 -18.70 -13.51
C ALA A 499 -7.47 -19.26 -14.26
N PRO A 500 -7.52 -20.50 -14.79
CA PRO A 500 -6.41 -21.05 -15.56
C PRO A 500 -6.26 -20.31 -16.88
N TYR A 501 -5.03 -19.97 -17.25
CA TYR A 501 -4.70 -19.58 -18.62
C TYR A 501 -4.00 -20.75 -19.33
N GLY A 502 -4.24 -20.87 -20.64
CA GLY A 502 -3.64 -21.92 -21.46
C GLY A 502 -2.10 -21.85 -21.49
N LYS A 503 -1.45 -23.01 -21.48
CA LYS A 503 -0.02 -23.31 -21.78
C LYS A 503 1.09 -22.47 -21.12
N ILE A 504 0.80 -21.50 -20.27
CA ILE A 504 1.81 -20.92 -19.38
C ILE A 504 1.81 -21.82 -18.16
N ASP A 505 2.93 -22.47 -17.86
CA ASP A 505 3.09 -23.26 -16.63
C ASP A 505 3.08 -22.28 -15.45
N PRO A 506 1.95 -22.07 -14.73
CA PRO A 506 1.83 -21.02 -13.72
C PRO A 506 2.62 -21.35 -12.43
N ALA A 507 3.45 -22.40 -12.47
CA ALA A 507 4.02 -23.09 -11.32
C ALA A 507 5.51 -22.78 -11.05
N GLU A 508 6.16 -21.91 -11.82
CA GLU A 508 7.61 -21.64 -11.61
C GLU A 508 7.86 -20.59 -10.50
N ALA A 509 6.97 -19.61 -10.32
CA ALA A 509 7.08 -18.59 -9.29
C ALA A 509 5.72 -18.14 -8.71
N GLU A 510 5.72 -17.81 -7.42
CA GLU A 510 4.61 -17.16 -6.73
C GLU A 510 4.94 -15.69 -6.49
N ASN A 511 3.94 -14.83 -6.31
CA ASN A 511 4.15 -13.43 -5.94
C ASN A 511 3.13 -12.99 -4.90
N PRO A 512 3.57 -12.58 -3.69
CA PRO A 512 2.67 -12.09 -2.65
C PRO A 512 2.38 -10.59 -2.79
N ILE A 513 3.16 -9.79 -3.52
CA ILE A 513 2.94 -8.33 -3.65
C ILE A 513 1.63 -8.05 -4.40
N ARG A 514 0.79 -7.15 -3.87
CA ARG A 514 -0.52 -6.78 -4.43
C ARG A 514 -0.52 -5.30 -4.83
N PHE A 515 -1.54 -4.52 -4.48
CA PHE A 515 -1.45 -3.06 -4.62
C PHE A 515 -0.20 -2.53 -3.90
N GLN A 516 0.23 -1.32 -4.27
CA GLN A 516 1.37 -0.68 -3.61
C GLN A 516 1.25 -0.78 -2.08
N GLY A 517 2.30 -1.25 -1.42
CA GLY A 517 2.33 -1.46 0.04
C GLY A 517 1.74 -2.78 0.55
N GLN A 518 1.06 -3.54 -0.30
CA GLN A 518 0.32 -4.73 0.12
C GLN A 518 1.07 -6.06 -0.10
N TYR A 519 0.98 -6.93 0.89
CA TYR A 519 1.47 -8.30 0.88
C TYR A 519 0.32 -9.28 1.13
N LEU A 520 0.06 -10.23 0.21
CA LEU A 520 -0.95 -11.27 0.38
C LEU A 520 -0.49 -12.33 1.39
N ASP A 521 -1.29 -12.53 2.43
CA ASP A 521 -1.26 -13.76 3.23
C ASP A 521 -2.25 -14.77 2.65
N GLU A 522 -1.75 -15.70 1.84
CA GLU A 522 -2.56 -16.71 1.17
C GLU A 522 -3.39 -17.54 2.15
N GLU A 523 -2.90 -17.70 3.37
CA GLU A 523 -3.53 -18.48 4.42
C GLU A 523 -4.84 -17.86 4.91
N THR A 524 -4.89 -16.52 5.02
CA THR A 524 -6.05 -15.78 5.53
C THR A 524 -6.89 -15.17 4.41
N GLY A 525 -6.30 -14.97 3.23
CA GLY A 525 -6.86 -14.20 2.13
C GLY A 525 -6.78 -12.67 2.33
N LEU A 526 -6.24 -12.21 3.46
CA LEU A 526 -6.03 -10.80 3.76
C LEU A 526 -4.72 -10.31 3.14
N HIS A 527 -4.68 -9.03 2.81
CA HIS A 527 -3.47 -8.34 2.39
C HIS A 527 -2.96 -7.49 3.56
N TYR A 528 -1.79 -7.82 4.08
CA TYR A 528 -1.09 -6.95 5.02
C TYR A 528 -0.65 -5.66 4.31
N ASN A 529 -1.04 -4.50 4.84
CA ASN A 529 -0.81 -3.18 4.27
C ASN A 529 -0.28 -2.24 5.35
N ARG A 530 0.97 -2.47 5.78
CA ARG A 530 1.68 -1.73 6.84
C ARG A 530 0.89 -1.66 8.15
N HIS A 531 0.08 -0.64 8.36
CA HIS A 531 -0.63 -0.41 9.61
C HIS A 531 -1.92 -1.22 9.75
N ARG A 532 -2.43 -1.79 8.65
CA ARG A 532 -3.74 -2.46 8.61
C ARG A 532 -3.73 -3.71 7.74
N TYR A 533 -4.78 -4.52 7.87
CA TYR A 533 -5.04 -5.69 7.03
C TYR A 533 -6.26 -5.42 6.15
N TYR A 534 -6.08 -5.55 4.84
CA TYR A 534 -7.08 -5.30 3.81
C TYR A 534 -7.73 -6.61 3.37
N ASP A 535 -9.06 -6.65 3.36
CA ASP A 535 -9.85 -7.74 2.79
C ASP A 535 -10.28 -7.38 1.36
N PRO A 536 -9.66 -7.96 0.31
CA PRO A 536 -10.04 -7.68 -1.08
C PRO A 536 -11.44 -8.21 -1.44
N GLY A 537 -12.02 -9.11 -0.64
CA GLY A 537 -13.38 -9.61 -0.83
C GLY A 537 -14.45 -8.58 -0.46
N THR A 538 -14.13 -7.68 0.46
CA THR A 538 -15.02 -6.57 0.86
C THR A 538 -14.55 -5.22 0.32
N GLY A 539 -13.29 -5.09 -0.11
CA GLY A 539 -12.71 -3.82 -0.57
C GLY A 539 -12.35 -2.87 0.58
N ARG A 540 -12.09 -3.39 1.79
CA ARG A 540 -11.92 -2.60 3.02
C ARG A 540 -10.88 -3.18 3.96
N PHE A 541 -10.42 -2.35 4.89
CA PHE A 541 -9.62 -2.81 6.02
C PHE A 541 -10.49 -3.50 7.09
N ILE A 542 -9.88 -4.42 7.83
CA ILE A 542 -10.55 -5.16 8.92
C ILE A 542 -10.45 -4.44 10.27
N SER A 543 -9.68 -3.36 10.37
CA SER A 543 -9.56 -2.49 11.53
C SER A 543 -9.73 -1.03 11.11
N LYS A 544 -10.12 -0.18 12.07
CA LYS A 544 -10.24 1.26 11.85
C LYS A 544 -8.89 1.87 11.50
N ASP A 545 -8.92 2.96 10.74
CA ASP A 545 -7.75 3.79 10.47
C ASP A 545 -7.13 4.27 11.79
N PRO A 546 -5.85 3.98 12.07
CA PRO A 546 -5.17 4.47 13.27
C PRO A 546 -5.11 5.99 13.35
N ILE A 547 -5.21 6.70 12.22
CA ILE A 547 -5.32 8.17 12.19
C ILE A 547 -6.77 8.65 12.38
N GLY A 548 -7.72 7.74 12.61
CA GLY A 548 -9.11 8.05 12.94
C GLY A 548 -9.85 8.74 11.78
N LEU A 549 -10.64 9.76 12.08
CA LEU A 549 -11.38 10.54 11.08
C LEU A 549 -10.45 11.30 10.11
N LEU A 550 -9.15 11.39 10.39
CA LEU A 550 -8.15 11.89 9.44
C LEU A 550 -8.06 11.00 8.20
N GLY A 551 -8.42 9.71 8.34
CA GLY A 551 -8.54 8.70 7.29
C GLY A 551 -9.72 8.92 6.33
N GLY A 552 -10.60 9.87 6.66
CA GLY A 552 -11.90 10.06 6.01
C GLY A 552 -13.06 9.55 6.84
N ILE A 553 -14.28 9.82 6.36
CA ILE A 553 -15.52 9.49 7.07
C ILE A 553 -15.77 7.98 7.19
N ASN A 554 -15.17 7.17 6.31
CA ASN A 554 -15.22 5.72 6.40
C ASN A 554 -13.91 5.20 6.98
N ALA A 555 -13.91 4.89 8.27
CA ALA A 555 -12.71 4.47 8.99
C ALA A 555 -12.05 3.17 8.47
N TYR A 556 -12.67 2.43 7.56
CA TYR A 556 -12.13 1.18 7.01
C TYR A 556 -11.89 1.24 5.50
N GLN A 557 -12.02 2.41 4.89
CA GLN A 557 -11.85 2.58 3.45
C GLN A 557 -10.39 2.38 3.06
N TYR A 558 -10.16 1.62 1.98
CA TYR A 558 -8.85 1.57 1.30
C TYR A 558 -8.63 2.82 0.46
N ALA A 559 -9.50 3.03 -0.54
CA ALA A 559 -9.48 4.21 -1.36
C ALA A 559 -10.89 4.49 -1.91
N PRO A 560 -11.21 5.75 -2.29
CA PRO A 560 -12.47 6.08 -2.97
C PRO A 560 -12.68 5.31 -4.27
N ASN A 561 -11.59 5.03 -4.99
CA ASN A 561 -11.60 4.31 -6.24
C ASN A 561 -10.29 3.51 -6.42
N PRO A 562 -10.33 2.17 -6.32
CA PRO A 562 -9.13 1.33 -6.26
C PRO A 562 -8.41 1.18 -7.61
N VAL A 563 -9.04 1.61 -8.72
CA VAL A 563 -8.43 1.57 -10.07
C VAL A 563 -7.77 2.89 -10.46
N GLN A 564 -7.82 3.89 -9.58
CA GLN A 564 -7.15 5.19 -9.80
C GLN A 564 -6.34 5.69 -8.60
N TRP A 565 -6.60 5.16 -7.41
CA TRP A 565 -6.01 5.62 -6.15
C TRP A 565 -5.31 4.46 -5.43
N ILE A 566 -4.30 4.79 -4.64
CA ILE A 566 -3.51 3.86 -3.85
C ILE A 566 -3.45 4.33 -2.40
N ASP A 567 -3.33 3.38 -1.46
CA ASP A 567 -2.99 3.65 -0.05
C ASP A 567 -1.85 2.70 0.37
N PRO A 568 -0.58 3.07 0.11
CA PRO A 568 0.57 2.19 0.34
C PRO A 568 0.95 2.00 1.81
N LEU A 569 0.50 2.90 2.68
CA LEU A 569 0.77 2.82 4.12
C LEU A 569 -0.36 2.15 4.88
N GLY A 570 -1.52 1.94 4.24
CA GLY A 570 -2.72 1.63 4.96
C GLY A 570 -3.12 2.78 5.88
N LEU A 571 -2.97 4.03 5.43
CA LEU A 571 -3.43 5.26 6.09
C LEU A 571 -4.05 6.13 5.01
N SER A 572 -5.36 6.32 5.03
CA SER A 572 -6.04 7.08 3.98
C SER A 572 -5.77 8.57 4.18
N GLY A 573 -4.73 9.10 3.53
CA GLY A 573 -4.46 10.53 3.51
C GLY A 573 -5.38 11.24 2.52
N ILE A 574 -5.80 12.46 2.84
CA ILE A 574 -6.48 13.34 1.89
C ILE A 574 -5.46 14.26 1.23
N ASP A 575 -5.69 14.62 -0.03
CA ASP A 575 -4.89 15.65 -0.67
C ASP A 575 -5.28 17.03 -0.15
N VAL A 576 -4.28 17.80 0.29
CA VAL A 576 -4.44 19.18 0.73
C VAL A 576 -3.61 20.10 -0.15
N TYR A 577 -4.13 21.29 -0.39
CA TYR A 577 -3.58 22.25 -1.32
C TYR A 577 -3.25 23.56 -0.60
N ARG A 578 -2.10 24.16 -0.91
CA ARG A 578 -1.72 25.49 -0.42
C ARG A 578 -1.05 26.26 -1.55
N ALA A 579 -1.43 27.53 -1.70
CA ALA A 579 -0.73 28.44 -2.62
C ALA A 579 0.57 28.91 -1.97
N MET A 580 1.70 28.57 -2.58
CA MET A 580 3.02 28.86 -2.02
C MET A 580 4.00 29.40 -3.06
N LYS A 581 4.89 30.28 -2.60
CA LYS A 581 6.05 30.72 -3.35
C LYS A 581 6.97 29.52 -3.56
N THR A 582 7.40 29.30 -4.79
CA THR A 582 8.37 28.26 -5.15
C THR A 582 9.75 28.87 -5.39
N GLY A 583 10.79 28.12 -5.05
CA GLY A 583 12.19 28.46 -5.33
C GLY A 583 12.57 28.22 -6.79
N GLY A 584 13.83 28.48 -7.13
CA GLY A 584 14.37 28.17 -8.47
C GLY A 584 14.36 26.67 -8.81
N ASP A 585 14.24 25.82 -7.78
CA ASP A 585 14.10 24.36 -7.87
C ASP A 585 12.63 23.89 -8.01
N GLY A 586 11.67 24.83 -8.07
CA GLY A 586 10.26 24.52 -8.23
C GLY A 586 9.56 24.00 -6.96
N LEU A 587 10.27 23.88 -5.84
CA LEU A 587 9.73 23.43 -4.54
C LEU A 587 9.32 24.62 -3.66
N PRO A 588 8.38 24.44 -2.70
CA PRO A 588 7.97 25.51 -1.80
C PRO A 588 9.16 26.11 -1.02
N VAL A 589 9.17 27.43 -0.83
CA VAL A 589 10.17 28.09 0.02
C VAL A 589 9.80 27.86 1.48
N ALA A 590 10.68 27.20 2.26
CA ALA A 590 10.50 26.93 3.68
C ALA A 590 10.80 28.17 4.51
N GLU A 591 9.79 29.01 4.72
CA GLU A 591 9.88 30.24 5.49
C GLU A 591 8.55 30.50 6.25
N PRO A 592 8.58 31.08 7.45
CA PRO A 592 7.37 31.37 8.24
C PRO A 592 6.67 32.63 7.74
N THR A 593 6.26 32.62 6.46
CA THR A 593 5.53 33.73 5.83
C THR A 593 4.15 33.25 5.35
N ALA A 594 3.26 34.20 5.05
CA ALA A 594 1.96 33.87 4.49
C ALA A 594 2.09 33.09 3.16
N ARG A 595 3.20 33.22 2.44
CA ARG A 595 3.42 32.59 1.12
C ARG A 595 4.42 31.44 1.16
N GLY A 596 5.04 31.18 2.31
CA GLY A 596 6.00 30.09 2.50
C GLY A 596 5.40 28.84 3.13
N LEU A 597 6.24 27.81 3.19
CA LEU A 597 6.04 26.58 3.96
C LEU A 597 6.60 26.78 5.38
N GLY A 598 5.81 27.43 6.21
CA GLY A 598 6.12 27.71 7.61
C GLY A 598 4.96 28.43 8.29
N ALA A 599 4.87 28.32 9.62
CA ALA A 599 3.79 28.91 10.40
C ALA A 599 4.20 30.28 10.96
N ARG A 600 3.35 31.30 10.88
CA ARG A 600 3.62 32.60 11.50
C ARG A 600 3.25 32.56 12.99
N PRO A 601 4.21 32.81 13.90
CA PRO A 601 3.93 32.88 15.34
C PRO A 601 2.89 33.96 15.66
N GLY A 602 1.88 33.62 16.45
CA GLY A 602 0.80 34.53 16.85
C GLY A 602 -0.24 34.84 15.77
N VAL A 603 -0.08 34.32 14.54
CA VAL A 603 -1.05 34.49 13.44
C VAL A 603 -1.60 33.15 12.98
N ASP A 604 -0.73 32.23 12.60
CA ASP A 604 -1.13 30.88 12.17
C ASP A 604 -1.20 29.94 13.38
N ILE A 605 -0.30 30.11 14.36
CA ILE A 605 -0.26 29.31 15.59
C ILE A 605 0.13 30.17 16.81
N PRO A 606 -0.59 30.09 17.94
CA PRO A 606 -0.18 30.72 19.19
C PRO A 606 1.10 30.09 19.75
N VAL A 607 1.96 30.91 20.36
CA VAL A 607 3.17 30.46 21.06
C VAL A 607 3.04 30.88 22.52
N ASP A 608 3.23 29.95 23.44
CA ASP A 608 3.13 30.23 24.87
C ASP A 608 4.37 30.96 25.42
N SER A 609 4.33 31.31 26.71
CA SER A 609 5.44 32.00 27.39
C SER A 609 6.73 31.17 27.49
N SER A 610 6.66 29.86 27.25
CA SER A 610 7.80 28.93 27.22
C SER A 610 8.35 28.69 25.81
N GLY A 611 7.77 29.31 24.78
CA GLY A 611 8.19 29.14 23.39
C GLY A 611 7.60 27.89 22.71
N MET A 612 6.58 27.28 23.33
CA MET A 612 5.95 26.06 22.86
C MET A 612 4.70 26.36 22.04
N VAL A 613 4.41 25.45 21.11
CA VAL A 613 3.16 25.42 20.32
C VAL A 613 2.38 24.15 20.66
N HIS A 614 1.06 24.22 20.61
CA HIS A 614 0.17 23.15 21.08
C HIS A 614 -0.75 22.64 19.97
N PRO A 615 -1.11 21.35 19.98
CA PRO A 615 -2.13 20.81 19.10
C PRO A 615 -3.48 21.54 19.29
N ASP A 616 -4.26 21.65 18.23
CA ASP A 616 -5.63 22.20 18.21
C ASP A 616 -5.72 23.70 18.57
N THR A 617 -4.60 24.42 18.48
CA THR A 617 -4.54 25.88 18.68
C THR A 617 -4.35 26.68 17.40
N GLY A 618 -4.07 26.00 16.27
CA GLY A 618 -3.83 26.63 14.97
C GLY A 618 -2.72 25.94 14.19
N GLY A 619 -2.51 26.36 12.95
CA GLY A 619 -1.47 25.84 12.07
C GLY A 619 -1.50 26.48 10.68
N ILE A 620 -0.70 25.96 9.75
CA ILE A 620 -0.69 26.49 8.39
C ILE A 620 -1.99 26.12 7.65
N SER A 621 -2.74 27.10 7.16
CA SER A 621 -3.96 26.87 6.37
C SER A 621 -3.72 26.12 5.07
N VAL A 622 -4.59 25.15 4.78
CA VAL A 622 -4.62 24.37 3.54
C VAL A 622 -6.08 24.17 3.09
N ALA A 623 -6.28 23.87 1.81
CA ALA A 623 -7.57 23.57 1.21
C ALA A 623 -7.65 22.06 0.90
N PRO A 624 -8.61 21.30 1.44
CA PRO A 624 -8.73 19.87 1.18
C PRO A 624 -9.28 19.58 -0.22
N GLU A 625 -8.95 18.38 -0.72
CA GLU A 625 -9.46 17.67 -1.90
C GLU A 625 -9.19 18.31 -3.27
N SER A 626 -9.21 19.63 -3.39
CA SER A 626 -9.03 20.33 -4.65
C SER A 626 -8.31 21.66 -4.51
N ALA A 627 -7.41 21.97 -5.45
CA ALA A 627 -6.82 23.29 -5.59
C ALA A 627 -7.88 24.39 -5.83
N SER A 628 -9.05 24.03 -6.37
CA SER A 628 -10.20 24.92 -6.55
C SER A 628 -10.88 25.31 -5.24
N ASN A 629 -10.56 24.67 -4.11
CA ASN A 629 -11.04 25.09 -2.79
C ASN A 629 -10.21 26.21 -2.18
N LEU A 630 -9.06 26.56 -2.77
CA LEU A 630 -8.26 27.71 -2.33
C LEU A 630 -9.08 29.00 -2.40
N PRO A 631 -8.97 29.92 -1.43
CA PRO A 631 -9.63 31.22 -1.49
C PRO A 631 -9.33 31.96 -2.80
N PRO A 632 -10.28 32.71 -3.40
CA PRO A 632 -10.07 33.35 -4.70
C PRO A 632 -8.79 34.19 -4.80
N HIS A 633 -8.43 34.91 -3.73
CA HIS A 633 -7.22 35.75 -3.66
C HIS A 633 -5.90 34.96 -3.54
N ARG A 634 -5.97 33.66 -3.26
CA ARG A 634 -4.82 32.73 -3.14
C ARG A 634 -4.77 31.74 -4.29
N ARG A 635 -5.91 31.49 -4.92
CA ARG A 635 -6.05 30.56 -6.03
C ARG A 635 -5.37 31.10 -7.30
N PRO A 636 -4.52 30.32 -7.99
CA PRO A 636 -3.91 30.70 -9.26
C PRO A 636 -4.91 31.13 -10.34
N SER A 637 -4.48 31.96 -11.29
CA SER A 637 -5.32 32.44 -12.40
C SER A 637 -5.81 31.33 -13.33
N ASN A 638 -4.99 30.29 -13.58
CA ASN A 638 -5.39 29.10 -14.35
C ASN A 638 -6.49 28.27 -13.67
N LEU A 639 -6.78 28.51 -12.39
CA LEU A 639 -7.86 27.90 -11.63
C LEU A 639 -9.01 28.89 -11.32
N GLY A 640 -9.05 30.04 -12.04
CA GLY A 640 -10.10 31.04 -11.90
C GLY A 640 -9.97 31.95 -10.66
N GLY A 641 -8.77 32.11 -10.10
CA GLY A 641 -8.49 33.03 -9.00
C GLY A 641 -7.60 34.23 -9.38
N THR A 642 -7.17 35.00 -8.37
CA THR A 642 -6.30 36.18 -8.52
C THR A 642 -4.94 36.03 -7.83
N GLY A 643 -4.65 34.84 -7.30
CA GLY A 643 -3.39 34.48 -6.65
C GLY A 643 -2.22 34.40 -7.64
N LYS A 644 -1.04 34.83 -7.17
CA LYS A 644 0.22 34.86 -7.96
C LYS A 644 1.10 33.63 -7.76
N ASP A 645 0.81 32.83 -6.74
CA ASP A 645 1.59 31.66 -6.35
C ASP A 645 0.97 30.39 -6.94
N CYS A 646 1.77 29.37 -7.22
CA CYS A 646 1.24 28.09 -7.68
C CYS A 646 0.56 27.32 -6.53
N ALA A 647 -0.47 26.55 -6.88
CA ALA A 647 -1.05 25.59 -5.95
C ALA A 647 -0.09 24.42 -5.79
N CYS A 648 0.27 24.09 -4.55
CA CYS A 648 1.05 22.92 -4.21
C CYS A 648 0.13 21.93 -3.49
N ARG A 649 0.22 20.66 -3.84
CA ARG A 649 -0.55 19.55 -3.28
C ARG A 649 0.33 18.71 -2.35
N LEU A 650 -0.18 18.34 -1.20
CA LEU A 650 0.42 17.37 -0.28
C LEU A 650 -0.63 16.31 0.04
N ASN A 651 -0.29 15.04 -0.04
CA ASN A 651 -1.13 14.01 0.56
C ASN A 651 -0.86 13.95 2.07
N THR A 652 -1.88 14.04 2.91
CA THR A 652 -1.69 14.11 4.37
C THR A 652 -1.07 12.84 4.97
N ALA A 653 -1.11 11.69 4.27
CA ALA A 653 -0.38 10.49 4.69
C ALA A 653 1.14 10.70 4.69
N ASN A 654 1.64 11.70 3.96
CA ASN A 654 3.05 12.05 3.92
C ASN A 654 3.47 12.97 5.09
N LEU A 655 2.56 13.39 5.97
CA LEU A 655 2.92 14.19 7.14
C LEU A 655 3.79 13.37 8.11
N PRO A 656 4.88 13.94 8.66
CA PRO A 656 5.63 13.29 9.71
C PRO A 656 4.75 13.15 10.97
N LYS A 657 5.02 12.15 11.82
CA LYS A 657 4.19 11.83 13.01
C LYS A 657 3.99 12.99 13.99
N ASN A 658 4.90 13.96 13.98
CA ASN A 658 4.86 15.15 14.83
C ASN A 658 3.96 16.27 14.23
N LEU A 659 3.44 16.11 13.02
CA LEU A 659 2.43 16.98 12.41
C LEU A 659 1.10 16.24 12.24
N LYS A 660 0.00 16.98 12.28
CA LYS A 660 -1.33 16.50 11.92
C LYS A 660 -2.04 17.53 11.04
N TYR A 661 -2.84 17.04 10.11
CA TYR A 661 -3.83 17.85 9.43
C TYR A 661 -5.12 17.86 10.24
N VAL A 662 -5.80 19.00 10.36
CA VAL A 662 -7.13 19.12 10.96
C VAL A 662 -8.02 19.94 10.05
N GLN A 663 -9.12 19.33 9.62
CA GLN A 663 -10.14 19.98 8.81
C GLN A 663 -11.13 20.70 9.72
N ASP A 664 -11.37 21.99 9.46
CA ASP A 664 -12.37 22.77 10.18
C ASP A 664 -13.64 23.04 9.35
N SER A 665 -13.56 22.90 8.01
CA SER A 665 -14.70 23.04 7.11
C SER A 665 -14.49 22.28 5.79
N ALA A 666 -15.53 22.21 4.95
CA ALA A 666 -15.45 21.52 3.66
C ALA A 666 -14.37 22.07 2.72
N THR A 667 -13.92 23.32 2.89
CA THR A 667 -12.97 24.00 2.00
C THR A 667 -11.72 24.50 2.71
N HIS A 668 -11.57 24.24 4.01
CA HIS A 668 -10.44 24.70 4.80
C HIS A 668 -10.04 23.69 5.87
N GLY A 669 -8.74 23.66 6.16
CA GLY A 669 -8.13 22.97 7.29
C GLY A 669 -6.74 23.52 7.57
N THR A 670 -6.06 22.98 8.57
CA THR A 670 -4.73 23.42 8.98
C THR A 670 -3.78 22.24 9.17
N ILE A 671 -2.50 22.41 8.88
CA ILE A 671 -1.44 21.49 9.33
C ILE A 671 -0.85 22.07 10.60
N GLN A 672 -0.96 21.36 11.70
CA GLN A 672 -0.62 21.79 13.06
C GLN A 672 0.26 20.74 13.77
N PRO A 673 0.91 21.05 14.89
CA PRO A 673 1.63 20.04 15.67
C PRO A 673 0.69 18.94 16.19
N SER A 674 1.15 17.68 16.22
CA SER A 674 0.37 16.55 16.76
C SER A 674 0.46 16.43 18.29
N THR A 675 1.55 16.96 18.87
CA THR A 675 1.82 17.05 20.31
C THR A 675 2.51 18.38 20.61
N SER A 676 2.52 18.83 21.86
CA SER A 676 3.20 20.08 22.24
C SER A 676 4.70 20.00 21.92
N MET A 677 5.23 20.99 21.20
CA MET A 677 6.65 21.05 20.80
C MET A 677 7.14 22.49 20.74
N SER A 678 8.45 22.69 20.63
CA SER A 678 9.00 24.03 20.45
C SER A 678 8.58 24.61 19.09
N LEU A 679 8.45 25.94 19.00
CA LEU A 679 8.19 26.58 17.71
C LEU A 679 9.22 26.20 16.64
N SER A 680 10.50 26.07 17.01
CA SER A 680 11.57 25.67 16.08
C SER A 680 11.38 24.24 15.55
N ASP A 681 10.96 23.30 16.40
CA ASP A 681 10.69 21.93 15.98
C ASP A 681 9.50 21.88 15.03
N TYR A 682 8.46 22.68 15.30
CA TYR A 682 7.30 22.78 14.41
C TYR A 682 7.67 23.36 13.03
N GLN A 683 8.51 24.40 12.96
CA GLN A 683 9.00 24.92 11.68
C GLN A 683 9.84 23.90 10.93
N SER A 684 10.74 23.19 11.64
CA SER A 684 11.58 22.16 11.05
C SER A 684 10.74 20.98 10.55
N ALA A 685 9.72 20.58 11.30
CA ALA A 685 8.76 19.56 10.89
C ALA A 685 8.01 19.96 9.62
N LEU A 686 7.54 21.21 9.51
CA LEU A 686 6.93 21.73 8.29
C LEU A 686 7.94 21.74 7.13
N GLY A 687 9.16 22.19 7.38
CA GLY A 687 10.25 22.20 6.40
C GLY A 687 10.58 20.81 5.86
N SER A 688 10.54 19.77 6.71
CA SER A 688 10.77 18.38 6.28
C SER A 688 9.70 17.85 5.31
N THR A 689 8.56 18.54 5.18
CA THR A 689 7.55 18.21 4.17
C THR A 689 7.82 18.80 2.79
N ARG A 690 8.83 19.67 2.64
CA ARG A 690 9.08 20.47 1.43
C ARG A 690 9.06 19.66 0.13
N GLU A 691 9.73 18.52 0.10
CA GLU A 691 9.85 17.66 -1.08
C GLU A 691 8.59 16.82 -1.35
N LYS A 692 7.69 16.72 -0.37
CA LYS A 692 6.42 16.00 -0.48
C LYS A 692 5.31 16.85 -1.10
N TRP A 693 5.56 18.15 -1.31
CA TRP A 693 4.64 19.06 -1.98
C TRP A 693 4.84 19.04 -3.49
N VAL A 694 3.78 18.66 -4.22
CA VAL A 694 3.77 18.57 -5.68
C VAL A 694 3.06 19.78 -6.27
N LYS A 695 3.75 20.57 -7.10
CA LYS A 695 3.16 21.70 -7.82
C LYS A 695 2.05 21.22 -8.78
N GLN A 696 0.95 21.97 -8.85
CA GLN A 696 -0.23 21.70 -9.69
C GLN A 696 -0.38 22.70 -10.83
#